data_AF-A0A0D2E0Q5-F1
#
_entry.id   AF-A0A0D2E0Q5-F1
#
_cell.length_a   1.000
_cell.length_b   1.000
_cell.length_c   1.000
_cell.angle_alpha   90.00
_cell.angle_beta   90.00
_cell.angle_gamma   90.00
#
_symmetry.space_group_name_H-M   'P 1'
#
loop_
_entity.id
_entity.type
_entity.pdbx_description
1 polymer ?
#
loop_
_entity_poly.entity_id
_entity_poly.type
_entity_poly.pdbx_seq_one_letter_code
_entity_poly.pdbx_strand_id
1 'polypeptide(L)'
;MKRSWASWVATVPRLWHPSYALDYLGFLLLVVALFSIRLSLEPVQQMFRLDDRSIQYPFTRFERVSSKENTLLAGAAPLVLLVLWAVTARPGVHKAHVTILGLFFSVYLTVLITDIIKKAIGRPRPDLIARCQPKRGTPTDTFVTVAVCTQPDLHFLLDGWQSFPSAHSSWAFSGLGYLSLFLAGQLHIFRPRPTLTSILLFLAPLMCAALVAMSRIADYRHDVYDVSCGSLIGFVVAYTTYRRDYRPLTHPGCDTPYPRLSEYSLIWETASQSGALEPGLESEDTQDIELFEASHINNDHARGCDDMELGHFSDNIPKDDALRTPDGPSRRPLKLMSSKDSSAPRRFSRKNIWIGRHVVSRFRRLLIRGAKDFSPLKVILMLLGVLQALSSLNNLLEAVFPDGLDLISGPFKPPLRLEDGSLERLTARVQPIMCHSHNDYFRAEPLYQAIRAGCTSVEADLWHVDGELYVAHTMPAIRQDRTLKSLYLEQLQDILDHQNRVPPFIGSASAEIHGVFAAHPEQSLILLMDFKNDPTLMWHRLSADIAPLRERNYLTFFNGTTVVPGPVTLVVSGNAPFDHVVANSTYRDIFYDAPLGLMSPLSLPETPSPPSTNVDQHRRNISSAPGNPDMYSSANSYFASVSFVRSIGYPWHSSLSKLQLERLRQQIHGAHARGLKVRYWGIPAWPVGVRNYIWRVLVREGVDYLSADNIDAVTKENWGPRKGGWGKKWWQ
;
A
#
# COMPACT_ATOMS: atom_id res chain seq x y z
N MET A 1 35.93 -56.83 20.83
CA MET A 1 35.28 -55.49 20.79
C MET A 1 35.84 -54.67 19.63
N LYS A 2 35.22 -54.73 18.44
CA LYS A 2 35.41 -53.75 17.37
C LYS A 2 34.06 -53.62 16.67
N ARG A 3 33.18 -52.75 17.17
CA ARG A 3 32.01 -52.33 16.39
C ARG A 3 32.56 -51.58 15.18
N SER A 4 32.42 -52.15 13.99
CA SER A 4 32.91 -51.53 12.77
C SER A 4 32.18 -50.20 12.56
N TRP A 5 32.90 -49.23 11.99
CA TRP A 5 32.38 -47.92 11.61
C TRP A 5 31.07 -48.01 10.80
N ALA A 6 30.89 -49.10 10.04
CA ALA A 6 29.67 -49.40 9.27
C ALA A 6 28.43 -49.64 10.17
N SER A 7 28.59 -50.18 11.39
CA SER A 7 27.48 -50.35 12.32
C SER A 7 26.96 -49.02 12.87
N TRP A 8 27.83 -48.01 13.05
CA TRP A 8 27.41 -46.67 13.44
C TRP A 8 26.67 -45.96 12.29
N VAL A 9 27.21 -46.02 11.08
CA VAL A 9 26.60 -45.43 9.87
C VAL A 9 25.26 -46.08 9.51
N ALA A 10 25.07 -47.37 9.80
CA ALA A 10 23.78 -48.07 9.57
C ALA A 10 22.74 -47.87 10.69
N THR A 11 23.15 -47.46 11.89
CA THR A 11 22.23 -47.24 13.04
C THR A 11 21.70 -45.80 13.06
N VAL A 12 22.45 -44.85 12.50
CA VAL A 12 22.07 -43.43 12.42
C VAL A 12 20.76 -43.22 11.62
N PRO A 13 20.56 -43.79 10.42
CA PRO A 13 19.29 -43.63 9.69
C PRO A 13 18.09 -44.26 10.42
N ARG A 14 18.27 -45.40 11.11
CA ARG A 14 17.18 -46.17 11.74
C ARG A 14 16.62 -45.53 13.02
N LEU A 15 17.41 -44.71 13.72
CA LEU A 15 16.92 -43.87 14.82
C LEU A 15 16.31 -42.55 14.33
N TRP A 16 16.60 -42.15 13.09
CA TRP A 16 16.29 -40.82 12.56
C TRP A 16 14.98 -40.76 11.77
N HIS A 17 14.63 -41.82 11.01
CA HIS A 17 13.43 -41.84 10.15
C HIS A 17 12.04 -41.86 10.81
N PRO A 18 11.83 -42.37 12.06
CA PRO A 18 10.49 -42.34 12.70
C PRO A 18 10.22 -41.07 13.52
N SER A 19 11.19 -40.16 13.62
CA SER A 19 11.21 -39.13 14.66
C SER A 19 11.13 -37.73 14.06
N TYR A 20 10.40 -36.83 14.72
CA TYR A 20 10.44 -35.38 14.48
C TYR A 20 11.82 -34.76 14.79
N ALA A 21 12.88 -35.56 14.93
CA ALA A 21 14.19 -35.13 15.34
C ALA A 21 14.80 -34.15 14.33
N LEU A 22 14.58 -34.35 13.02
CA LEU A 22 15.04 -33.41 11.99
C LEU A 22 14.26 -32.08 12.06
N ASP A 23 12.96 -32.11 12.32
CA ASP A 23 12.17 -30.90 12.51
C ASP A 23 12.63 -30.13 13.77
N TYR A 24 12.82 -30.82 14.90
CA TYR A 24 13.32 -30.19 16.11
C TYR A 24 14.77 -29.72 15.98
N LEU A 25 15.63 -30.43 15.26
CA LEU A 25 16.99 -29.99 14.95
C LEU A 25 16.95 -28.75 14.05
N GLY A 26 16.13 -28.76 13.00
CA GLY A 26 15.93 -27.59 12.12
C GLY A 26 15.38 -26.39 12.90
N PHE A 27 14.43 -26.61 13.80
CA PHE A 27 13.89 -25.56 14.67
C PHE A 27 14.95 -25.05 15.66
N LEU A 28 15.76 -25.94 16.25
CA LEU A 28 16.86 -25.55 17.12
C LEU A 28 17.89 -24.71 16.36
N LEU A 29 18.29 -25.13 15.16
CA LEU A 29 19.19 -24.38 14.29
C LEU A 29 18.60 -23.02 13.92
N LEU A 30 17.30 -22.95 13.65
CA LEU A 30 16.58 -21.69 13.41
C LEU A 30 16.64 -20.75 14.63
N VAL A 31 16.38 -21.25 15.84
CA VAL A 31 16.48 -20.45 17.08
C VAL A 31 17.91 -20.00 17.35
N VAL A 32 18.90 -20.88 17.15
CA VAL A 32 20.32 -20.55 17.29
C VAL A 32 20.73 -19.49 16.27
N ALA A 33 20.31 -19.62 15.01
CA ALA A 33 20.58 -18.64 13.96
C ALA A 33 19.96 -17.27 14.31
N LEU A 34 18.71 -17.26 14.76
CA LEU A 34 18.03 -16.05 15.23
C LEU A 34 18.79 -15.35 16.35
N PHE A 35 19.16 -16.10 17.38
CA PHE A 35 19.91 -15.55 18.51
C PHE A 35 21.29 -15.04 18.07
N SER A 36 21.98 -15.80 17.24
CA SER A 36 23.30 -15.44 16.70
C SER A 36 23.23 -14.14 15.87
N ILE A 37 22.22 -14.01 15.01
CA ILE A 37 21.99 -12.80 14.20
C ILE A 37 21.63 -11.62 15.10
N ARG A 38 20.81 -11.81 16.13
CA ARG A 38 20.42 -10.74 17.05
C ARG A 38 21.59 -10.20 17.85
N LEU A 39 22.49 -11.06 18.31
CA LEU A 39 23.67 -10.67 19.08
C LEU A 39 24.82 -10.14 18.23
N SER A 40 25.07 -10.73 17.05
CA SER A 40 26.33 -10.52 16.33
C SER A 40 26.24 -9.47 15.22
N LEU A 41 25.04 -9.09 14.80
CA LEU A 41 24.83 -8.19 13.68
C LEU A 41 24.16 -6.89 14.13
N GLU A 42 24.80 -5.76 13.90
CA GLU A 42 24.15 -4.47 13.95
C GLU A 42 23.48 -4.17 12.61
N PRO A 43 22.40 -3.36 12.57
CA PRO A 43 21.80 -2.96 11.31
C PRO A 43 22.78 -2.08 10.53
N VAL A 44 22.83 -2.29 9.21
CA VAL A 44 23.51 -1.37 8.30
C VAL A 44 22.96 0.04 8.52
N GLN A 45 23.86 1.01 8.65
CA GLN A 45 23.47 2.40 8.84
C GLN A 45 23.56 3.10 7.50
N GLN A 46 22.48 3.04 6.73
CA GLN A 46 22.41 3.80 5.48
C GLN A 46 22.65 5.28 5.77
N MET A 47 23.49 5.91 4.95
CA MET A 47 23.63 7.35 4.99
C MET A 47 22.28 7.99 4.70
N PHE A 48 21.97 9.02 5.46
CA PHE A 48 20.71 9.73 5.38
C PHE A 48 21.00 11.21 5.26
N ARG A 49 20.06 11.98 4.74
CA ARG A 49 20.18 13.43 4.71
C ARG A 49 19.22 13.99 5.74
N LEU A 50 19.62 15.04 6.46
CA LEU A 50 18.72 15.62 7.46
C LEU A 50 17.52 16.30 6.81
N ASP A 51 17.59 16.64 5.53
CA ASP A 51 16.51 17.24 4.74
C ASP A 51 15.54 16.21 4.12
N ASP A 52 15.76 14.90 4.27
CA ASP A 52 14.86 13.87 3.76
C ASP A 52 13.53 13.82 4.55
N ARG A 53 12.46 14.31 3.94
CA ARG A 53 11.11 14.36 4.55
C ARG A 53 10.55 12.98 4.89
N SER A 54 10.96 11.94 4.15
CA SER A 54 10.45 10.59 4.37
C SER A 54 10.87 10.03 5.72
N ILE A 55 11.87 10.62 6.38
CA ILE A 55 12.46 10.18 7.65
C ILE A 55 12.36 11.24 8.78
N GLN A 56 11.56 12.29 8.55
CA GLN A 56 11.35 13.43 9.46
C GLN A 56 10.01 13.40 10.22
N TYR A 57 9.21 12.34 10.09
CA TYR A 57 7.99 12.20 10.88
C TYR A 57 8.31 12.22 12.38
N PRO A 58 7.37 12.71 13.21
CA PRO A 58 7.57 12.72 14.64
C PRO A 58 7.65 11.28 15.18
N PHE A 59 8.54 11.07 16.15
CA PHE A 59 8.59 9.81 16.88
C PHE A 59 7.33 9.65 17.76
N THR A 60 6.53 8.63 17.45
CA THR A 60 5.34 8.27 18.22
C THR A 60 5.74 7.49 19.48
N ARG A 61 5.53 8.09 20.66
CA ARG A 61 5.80 7.45 21.97
C ARG A 61 4.78 6.36 22.32
N PHE A 62 3.52 6.59 21.99
CA PHE A 62 2.42 5.64 22.26
C PHE A 62 2.01 4.94 20.98
N GLU A 63 2.47 3.70 20.85
CA GLU A 63 2.10 2.83 19.75
C GLU A 63 0.64 2.39 19.89
N ARG A 64 -0.14 2.45 18.81
CA ARG A 64 -1.53 1.93 18.79
C ARG A 64 -1.59 0.43 19.05
N VAL A 65 -0.58 -0.29 18.56
CA VAL A 65 -0.34 -1.71 18.86
C VAL A 65 1.14 -1.89 19.18
N SER A 66 1.47 -1.97 20.45
CA SER A 66 2.83 -2.20 20.92
C SER A 66 3.37 -3.56 20.46
N SER A 67 4.70 -3.73 20.48
CA SER A 67 5.34 -5.04 20.22
C SER A 67 4.81 -6.14 21.15
N LYS A 68 4.51 -5.81 22.40
CA LYS A 68 3.97 -6.75 23.40
C LYS A 68 2.56 -7.19 23.02
N GLU A 69 1.69 -6.24 22.69
CA GLU A 69 0.31 -6.53 22.25
C GLU A 69 0.29 -7.34 20.96
N ASN A 70 1.15 -7.03 19.99
CA ASN A 70 1.25 -7.83 18.77
C ASN A 70 1.75 -9.26 19.05
N THR A 71 2.70 -9.43 19.98
CA THR A 71 3.16 -10.77 20.39
C THR A 71 2.03 -11.58 21.02
N LEU A 72 1.22 -10.94 21.87
CA LEU A 72 0.05 -11.57 22.47
C LEU A 72 -1.02 -11.89 21.42
N LEU A 73 -1.34 -10.96 20.54
CA LEU A 73 -2.43 -11.06 19.58
C LEU A 73 -2.11 -12.00 18.41
N ALA A 74 -0.90 -11.97 17.88
CA ALA A 74 -0.51 -12.74 16.71
C ALA A 74 0.42 -13.91 16.99
N GLY A 75 0.96 -14.05 18.20
CA GLY A 75 1.71 -15.24 18.63
C GLY A 75 0.92 -16.09 19.62
N ALA A 76 0.63 -15.52 20.79
CA ALA A 76 0.01 -16.25 21.89
C ALA A 76 -1.45 -16.63 21.62
N ALA A 77 -2.27 -15.72 21.06
CA ALA A 77 -3.67 -16.00 20.80
C ALA A 77 -3.88 -17.13 19.77
N PRO A 78 -3.18 -17.17 18.61
CA PRO A 78 -3.18 -18.33 17.72
C PRO A 78 -2.77 -19.62 18.43
N LEU A 79 -1.71 -19.60 19.24
CA LEU A 79 -1.27 -20.78 19.99
C LEU A 79 -2.36 -21.28 20.94
N VAL A 80 -2.98 -20.37 21.72
CA VAL A 80 -4.07 -20.71 22.64
C VAL A 80 -5.25 -21.31 21.87
N LEU A 81 -5.64 -20.71 20.74
CA LEU A 81 -6.75 -21.22 19.91
C LEU A 81 -6.44 -22.61 19.33
N LEU A 82 -5.20 -22.85 18.86
CA LEU A 82 -4.77 -24.15 18.35
C LEU A 82 -4.68 -25.20 19.46
N VAL A 83 -4.21 -24.84 20.66
CA VAL A 83 -4.18 -25.75 21.81
C VAL A 83 -5.61 -26.09 22.27
N LEU A 84 -6.50 -25.09 22.36
CA LEU A 84 -7.91 -25.31 22.67
C LEU A 84 -8.57 -26.21 21.64
N TRP A 85 -8.31 -25.98 20.35
CA TRP A 85 -8.74 -26.87 19.28
C TRP A 85 -8.19 -28.29 19.46
N ALA A 86 -6.89 -28.47 19.72
CA ALA A 86 -6.29 -29.79 19.89
C ALA A 86 -6.89 -30.57 21.08
N VAL A 87 -7.19 -29.87 22.18
CA VAL A 87 -7.81 -30.45 23.40
C VAL A 87 -9.28 -30.81 23.16
N THR A 88 -10.02 -29.96 22.44
CA THR A 88 -11.47 -30.13 22.21
C THR A 88 -11.77 -31.10 21.06
N ALA A 89 -11.13 -30.91 19.90
CA ALA A 89 -11.35 -31.73 18.70
C ALA A 89 -10.62 -33.08 18.74
N ARG A 90 -9.58 -33.21 19.58
CA ARG A 90 -8.78 -34.45 19.77
C ARG A 90 -8.36 -35.12 18.44
N PRO A 91 -7.67 -34.40 17.53
CA PRO A 91 -7.37 -34.86 16.17
C PRO A 91 -6.29 -35.96 16.09
N GLY A 92 -5.80 -36.48 17.22
CA GLY A 92 -4.63 -37.35 17.30
C GLY A 92 -3.32 -36.58 17.49
N VAL A 93 -2.32 -37.26 18.04
CA VAL A 93 -1.03 -36.64 18.44
C VAL A 93 -0.29 -36.06 17.25
N HIS A 94 -0.27 -36.77 16.12
CA HIS A 94 0.43 -36.33 14.92
C HIS A 94 -0.14 -35.01 14.39
N LYS A 95 -1.46 -34.95 14.13
CA LYS A 95 -2.13 -33.75 13.60
C LYS A 95 -2.04 -32.56 14.57
N ALA A 96 -2.21 -32.78 15.88
CA ALA A 96 -2.00 -31.72 16.87
C ALA A 96 -0.56 -31.20 16.87
N HIS A 97 0.42 -32.11 16.81
CA HIS A 97 1.83 -31.76 16.87
C HIS A 97 2.28 -30.94 15.66
N VAL A 98 2.03 -31.41 14.43
CA VAL A 98 2.46 -30.70 13.21
C VAL A 98 1.80 -29.33 13.09
N THR A 99 0.55 -29.18 13.56
CA THR A 99 -0.16 -27.90 13.54
C THR A 99 0.47 -26.87 14.50
N ILE A 100 0.76 -27.29 15.74
CA ILE A 100 1.35 -26.39 16.74
C ILE A 100 2.80 -26.07 16.37
N LEU A 101 3.57 -27.09 15.97
CA LEU A 101 4.95 -26.93 15.53
C LEU A 101 5.03 -26.06 14.26
N GLY A 102 4.07 -26.20 13.33
CA GLY A 102 3.95 -25.37 12.14
C GLY A 102 3.72 -23.89 12.46
N LEU A 103 2.94 -23.55 13.50
CA LEU A 103 2.82 -22.16 13.97
C LEU A 103 4.18 -21.62 14.43
N PHE A 104 4.92 -22.39 15.24
CA PHE A 104 6.25 -22.00 15.70
C PHE A 104 7.23 -21.82 14.53
N PHE A 105 7.24 -22.74 13.57
CA PHE A 105 8.05 -22.58 12.36
C PHE A 105 7.67 -21.31 11.59
N SER A 106 6.37 -21.08 11.36
CA SER A 106 5.89 -19.91 10.62
C SER A 106 6.40 -18.60 11.25
N VAL A 107 6.22 -18.43 12.56
CA VAL A 107 6.60 -17.17 13.23
C VAL A 107 8.12 -17.03 13.36
N TYR A 108 8.85 -18.09 13.74
CA TYR A 108 10.30 -18.00 13.93
C TYR A 108 11.05 -17.87 12.59
N LEU A 109 10.61 -18.56 11.53
CA LEU A 109 11.20 -18.41 10.20
C LEU A 109 10.94 -17.02 9.64
N THR A 110 9.74 -16.48 9.85
CA THR A 110 9.41 -15.10 9.47
C THR A 110 10.32 -14.10 10.20
N VAL A 111 10.51 -14.25 11.52
CA VAL A 111 11.41 -13.37 12.27
C VAL A 111 12.84 -13.48 11.73
N LEU A 112 13.31 -14.69 11.40
CA LEU A 112 14.67 -14.87 10.89
C LEU A 112 14.86 -14.12 9.58
N ILE A 113 13.96 -14.34 8.62
CA ILE A 113 14.01 -13.69 7.30
C ILE A 113 13.90 -12.17 7.45
N THR A 114 12.94 -11.69 8.25
CA THR A 114 12.75 -10.25 8.46
C THR A 114 13.95 -9.62 9.17
N ASP A 115 14.51 -10.24 10.20
CA ASP A 115 15.68 -9.71 10.92
C ASP A 115 16.92 -9.67 10.03
N ILE A 116 17.15 -10.71 9.21
CA ILE A 116 18.24 -10.73 8.21
C ILE A 116 18.09 -9.54 7.25
N ILE A 117 16.91 -9.40 6.64
CA ILE A 117 16.69 -8.36 5.63
C ILE A 117 16.77 -6.97 6.26
N LYS A 118 16.17 -6.77 7.45
CA LYS A 118 16.24 -5.51 8.20
C LYS A 118 17.67 -5.10 8.48
N LYS A 119 18.47 -6.02 9.01
CA LYS A 119 19.86 -5.73 9.36
C LYS A 119 20.74 -5.52 8.12
N ALA A 120 20.51 -6.29 7.06
CA ALA A 120 21.26 -6.16 5.80
C ALA A 120 20.94 -4.87 5.04
N ILE A 121 19.68 -4.45 4.99
CA ILE A 121 19.27 -3.26 4.25
C ILE A 121 19.50 -2.01 5.07
N GLY A 122 19.07 -2.00 6.33
CA GLY A 122 19.31 -0.83 7.18
C GLY A 122 18.53 0.41 6.76
N ARG A 123 17.29 0.24 6.26
CA ARG A 123 16.51 1.38 5.74
C ARG A 123 16.09 2.31 6.90
N PRO A 124 16.36 3.63 6.78
CA PRO A 124 15.83 4.65 7.68
C PRO A 124 14.32 4.55 7.89
N ARG A 125 13.88 4.67 9.15
CA ARG A 125 12.47 4.78 9.52
C ARG A 125 11.93 6.17 9.23
N PRO A 126 10.60 6.30 9.07
CA PRO A 126 10.00 7.60 8.90
C PRO A 126 10.24 8.57 10.04
N ASP A 127 10.58 8.06 11.24
CA ASP A 127 10.89 8.84 12.43
C ASP A 127 12.41 8.95 12.75
N LEU A 128 13.31 8.60 11.82
CA LEU A 128 14.76 8.52 12.08
C LEU A 128 15.35 9.86 12.56
N ILE A 129 14.99 11.00 11.96
CA ILE A 129 15.56 12.30 12.36
C ILE A 129 15.14 12.68 13.79
N ALA A 130 13.90 12.37 14.16
CA ALA A 130 13.40 12.58 15.52
C ALA A 130 14.16 11.74 16.56
N ARG A 131 14.61 10.54 16.18
CA ARG A 131 15.47 9.69 17.02
C ARG A 131 16.91 10.19 17.07
N CYS A 132 17.46 10.59 15.91
CA CYS A 132 18.84 10.98 15.72
C CYS A 132 19.23 12.23 16.52
N GLN A 133 18.37 13.25 16.54
CA GLN A 133 18.67 14.55 17.16
C GLN A 133 20.04 15.09 16.68
N PRO A 134 20.18 15.47 15.40
CA PRO A 134 21.48 15.80 14.82
C PRO A 134 22.17 16.99 15.52
N LYS A 135 23.51 16.98 15.56
CA LYS A 135 24.35 18.06 16.13
C LYS A 135 24.03 19.39 15.46
N ARG A 136 24.01 20.46 16.25
CA ARG A 136 23.82 21.83 15.72
C ARG A 136 24.93 22.16 14.71
N GLY A 137 24.55 22.70 13.56
CA GLY A 137 25.47 23.01 12.46
C GLY A 137 25.80 21.82 11.55
N THR A 138 25.17 20.65 11.73
CA THR A 138 25.32 19.54 10.79
C THR A 138 24.73 19.93 9.42
N PRO A 139 25.47 19.74 8.32
CA PRO A 139 24.96 19.98 6.97
C PRO A 139 23.73 19.12 6.69
N THR A 140 22.64 19.73 6.27
CA THR A 140 21.35 19.03 6.11
C THR A 140 21.18 18.39 4.74
N ASP A 141 21.90 18.91 3.74
CA ASP A 141 21.79 18.65 2.30
C ASP A 141 22.81 17.64 1.77
N THR A 142 23.71 17.18 2.62
CA THR A 142 24.70 16.14 2.29
C THR A 142 24.34 14.85 3.00
N PHE A 143 24.79 13.74 2.43
CA PHE A 143 24.66 12.45 3.08
C PHE A 143 25.54 12.42 4.32
N VAL A 144 24.88 12.28 5.47
CA VAL A 144 25.50 12.19 6.78
C VAL A 144 25.35 10.77 7.33
N THR A 145 26.28 10.39 8.18
CA THR A 145 26.26 9.10 8.87
C THR A 145 25.67 9.25 10.27
N VAL A 146 25.44 8.15 10.97
CA VAL A 146 24.94 8.14 12.37
C VAL A 146 25.77 9.03 13.32
N ALA A 147 27.04 9.33 12.99
CA ALA A 147 27.96 10.11 13.83
C ALA A 147 27.51 11.56 14.11
N VAL A 148 26.56 12.06 13.31
CA VAL A 148 25.97 13.39 13.53
C VAL A 148 24.87 13.38 14.58
N CYS A 149 24.33 12.23 14.95
CA CYS A 149 23.28 12.09 15.95
C CYS A 149 23.82 12.37 17.36
N THR A 150 23.01 13.04 18.20
CA THR A 150 23.38 13.36 19.61
C THR A 150 22.68 12.48 20.64
N GLN A 151 21.80 11.59 20.18
CA GLN A 151 21.04 10.67 21.03
C GLN A 151 21.95 9.78 21.89
N PRO A 152 21.88 9.84 23.24
CA PRO A 152 22.67 9.00 24.12
C PRO A 152 22.24 7.52 24.13
N ASP A 153 20.96 7.24 23.89
CA ASP A 153 20.47 5.86 23.82
C ASP A 153 20.76 5.25 22.44
N LEU A 154 21.81 4.43 22.38
CA LEU A 154 22.24 3.75 21.16
C LEU A 154 21.19 2.76 20.63
N HIS A 155 20.47 2.06 21.51
CA HIS A 155 19.46 1.09 21.09
C HIS A 155 18.27 1.80 20.43
N PHE A 156 17.81 2.88 21.05
CA PHE A 156 16.75 3.73 20.51
C PHE A 156 17.13 4.37 19.17
N LEU A 157 18.40 4.79 19.05
CA LEU A 157 18.96 5.38 17.83
C LEU A 157 19.04 4.35 16.69
N LEU A 158 19.63 3.19 16.94
CA LEU A 158 19.83 2.15 15.92
C LEU A 158 18.52 1.47 15.49
N ASP A 159 17.47 1.50 16.30
CA ASP A 159 16.12 1.12 15.84
C ASP A 159 15.65 2.02 14.68
N GLY A 160 16.18 3.24 14.55
CA GLY A 160 15.90 4.15 13.44
C GLY A 160 16.29 3.63 12.05
N TRP A 161 17.19 2.65 11.92
CA TRP A 161 17.57 2.03 10.63
C TRP A 161 16.89 0.69 10.37
N GLN A 162 15.86 0.36 11.15
CA GLN A 162 15.18 -0.94 11.05
C GLN A 162 13.78 -0.79 10.45
N SER A 163 13.61 0.03 9.40
CA SER A 163 12.29 0.21 8.77
C SER A 163 11.88 -0.97 7.91
N PHE A 164 12.67 -1.31 6.88
CA PHE A 164 12.27 -2.29 5.87
C PHE A 164 12.83 -3.70 6.14
N PRO A 165 12.03 -4.76 5.98
CA PRO A 165 10.56 -4.80 5.95
C PRO A 165 9.99 -4.67 7.37
N SER A 166 8.70 -4.41 7.55
CA SER A 166 8.11 -4.25 8.89
C SER A 166 8.02 -5.58 9.67
N ALA A 167 8.75 -5.69 10.78
CA ALA A 167 8.69 -6.85 11.68
C ALA A 167 7.30 -7.04 12.29
N HIS A 168 6.67 -5.97 12.76
CA HIS A 168 5.30 -6.01 13.30
C HIS A 168 4.31 -6.61 12.30
N SER A 169 4.35 -6.15 11.05
CA SER A 169 3.47 -6.62 9.99
C SER A 169 3.75 -8.08 9.62
N SER A 170 5.04 -8.43 9.43
CA SER A 170 5.42 -9.82 9.10
C SER A 170 5.07 -10.81 10.21
N TRP A 171 5.29 -10.44 11.47
CA TRP A 171 4.88 -11.23 12.64
C TRP A 171 3.37 -11.45 12.64
N ALA A 172 2.58 -10.38 12.47
CA ALA A 172 1.12 -10.44 12.46
C ALA A 172 0.60 -11.40 11.38
N PHE A 173 1.07 -11.25 10.14
CA PHE A 173 0.66 -12.10 9.02
C PHE A 173 1.21 -13.53 9.11
N SER A 174 2.35 -13.77 9.77
CA SER A 174 2.87 -15.13 9.96
C SER A 174 2.05 -15.96 10.95
N GLY A 175 1.61 -15.37 12.06
CA GLY A 175 0.87 -16.09 13.09
C GLY A 175 -0.64 -16.11 12.84
N LEU A 176 -1.26 -14.95 12.61
CA LEU A 176 -2.70 -14.87 12.29
C LEU A 176 -2.99 -15.38 10.88
N GLY A 177 -2.07 -15.23 9.94
CA GLY A 177 -2.20 -15.85 8.61
C GLY A 177 -2.12 -17.36 8.67
N TYR A 178 -1.21 -17.93 9.48
CA TYR A 178 -1.18 -19.38 9.70
C TYR A 178 -2.48 -19.89 10.34
N LEU A 179 -3.00 -19.19 11.35
CA LEU A 179 -4.30 -19.49 11.95
C LEU A 179 -5.43 -19.41 10.91
N SER A 180 -5.44 -18.39 10.05
CA SER A 180 -6.42 -18.24 8.99
C SER A 180 -6.38 -19.40 8.00
N LEU A 181 -5.19 -19.78 7.52
CA LEU A 181 -4.99 -20.91 6.61
C LEU A 181 -5.43 -22.23 7.26
N PHE A 182 -5.11 -22.42 8.54
CA PHE A 182 -5.57 -23.57 9.30
C PHE A 182 -7.10 -23.64 9.39
N LEU A 183 -7.76 -22.53 9.71
CA LEU A 183 -9.23 -22.43 9.74
C LEU A 183 -9.85 -22.65 8.35
N ALA A 184 -9.20 -22.15 7.29
CA ALA A 184 -9.63 -22.37 5.90
C ALA A 184 -9.68 -23.86 5.56
N GLY A 185 -8.65 -24.61 5.96
CA GLY A 185 -8.58 -26.06 5.82
C GLY A 185 -9.66 -26.77 6.63
N GLN A 186 -9.75 -26.51 7.94
CA GLN A 186 -10.72 -27.19 8.82
C GLN A 186 -12.19 -26.90 8.47
N LEU A 187 -12.48 -25.72 7.91
CA LEU A 187 -13.84 -25.31 7.54
C LEU A 187 -14.16 -25.55 6.06
N HIS A 188 -13.21 -26.11 5.28
CA HIS A 188 -13.34 -26.40 3.86
C HIS A 188 -13.91 -25.23 3.03
N ILE A 189 -13.40 -24.01 3.27
CA ILE A 189 -14.01 -22.78 2.72
C ILE A 189 -14.00 -22.70 1.19
N PHE A 190 -13.09 -23.43 0.53
CA PHE A 190 -12.94 -23.41 -0.93
C PHE A 190 -13.76 -24.51 -1.62
N ARG A 191 -14.58 -25.26 -0.88
CA ARG A 191 -15.57 -26.16 -1.48
C ARG A 191 -16.81 -25.38 -1.93
N PRO A 192 -17.59 -25.91 -2.89
CA PRO A 192 -18.84 -25.28 -3.29
C PRO A 192 -19.78 -25.04 -2.09
N ARG A 193 -20.36 -23.83 -2.02
CA ARG A 193 -21.33 -23.41 -0.99
C ARG A 193 -20.78 -23.38 0.45
N PRO A 194 -19.68 -22.66 0.73
CA PRO A 194 -19.24 -22.44 2.10
C PRO A 194 -20.25 -21.58 2.85
N THR A 195 -20.41 -21.82 4.15
CA THR A 195 -21.30 -20.98 4.96
C THR A 195 -20.68 -19.60 5.19
N LEU A 196 -21.51 -18.57 5.32
CA LEU A 196 -21.04 -17.21 5.65
C LEU A 196 -20.20 -17.20 6.93
N THR A 197 -20.61 -17.95 7.96
CA THR A 197 -19.87 -18.10 9.21
C THR A 197 -18.46 -18.63 8.98
N SER A 198 -18.31 -19.65 8.11
CA SER A 198 -17.00 -20.20 7.77
C SER A 198 -16.08 -19.17 7.10
N ILE A 199 -16.64 -18.36 6.20
CA ILE A 199 -15.90 -17.27 5.52
C ILE A 199 -15.46 -16.21 6.54
N LEU A 200 -16.35 -15.80 7.44
CA LEU A 200 -16.03 -14.78 8.45
C LEU A 200 -14.97 -15.26 9.43
N LEU A 201 -15.05 -16.52 9.89
CA LEU A 201 -14.03 -17.12 10.77
C LEU A 201 -12.66 -17.23 10.09
N PHE A 202 -12.64 -17.52 8.78
CA PHE A 202 -11.42 -17.50 7.98
C PHE A 202 -10.82 -16.10 7.82
N LEU A 203 -11.64 -15.09 7.52
CA LEU A 203 -11.19 -13.72 7.26
C LEU A 203 -10.83 -12.95 8.53
N ALA A 204 -11.43 -13.28 9.68
CA ALA A 204 -11.24 -12.50 10.91
C ALA A 204 -9.77 -12.40 11.37
N PRO A 205 -8.94 -13.47 11.40
CA PRO A 205 -7.52 -13.36 11.70
C PRO A 205 -6.75 -12.51 10.69
N LEU A 206 -7.07 -12.58 9.39
CA LEU A 206 -6.42 -11.76 8.35
C LEU A 206 -6.78 -10.28 8.49
N MET A 207 -8.04 -9.98 8.82
CA MET A 207 -8.48 -8.62 9.09
C MET A 207 -7.77 -8.06 10.33
N CYS A 208 -7.64 -8.87 11.37
CA CYS A 208 -6.87 -8.53 12.56
C CYS A 208 -5.40 -8.25 12.24
N ALA A 209 -4.75 -9.10 11.44
CA ALA A 209 -3.38 -8.90 10.98
C ALA A 209 -3.23 -7.61 10.16
N ALA A 210 -4.19 -7.31 9.27
CA ALA A 210 -4.21 -6.09 8.48
C ALA A 210 -4.37 -4.83 9.36
N LEU A 211 -5.22 -4.86 10.38
CA LEU A 211 -5.37 -3.75 11.35
C LEU A 211 -4.07 -3.51 12.13
N VAL A 212 -3.40 -4.58 12.58
CA VAL A 212 -2.08 -4.47 13.22
C VAL A 212 -1.06 -3.87 12.25
N ALA A 213 -1.03 -4.31 10.99
CA ALA A 213 -0.14 -3.78 9.98
C ALA A 213 -0.39 -2.29 9.69
N MET A 214 -1.65 -1.88 9.53
CA MET A 214 -2.04 -0.48 9.31
C MET A 214 -1.69 0.42 10.50
N SER A 215 -1.71 -0.11 11.74
CA SER A 215 -1.29 0.66 12.92
C SER A 215 0.13 1.22 12.80
N ARG A 216 1.03 0.53 12.08
CA ARG A 216 2.42 0.95 11.89
C ARG A 216 2.58 2.15 10.96
N ILE A 217 1.69 2.27 9.98
CA ILE A 217 1.61 3.42 9.08
C ILE A 217 1.03 4.61 9.87
N ALA A 218 -0.04 4.36 10.63
CA ALA A 218 -0.68 5.37 11.45
C ALA A 218 0.24 5.93 12.57
N ASP A 219 1.19 5.14 13.06
CA ASP A 219 2.18 5.53 14.08
C ASP A 219 3.48 6.10 13.47
N TYR A 220 3.56 6.28 12.15
CA TYR A 220 4.75 6.75 11.42
C TYR A 220 6.02 5.92 11.66
N ARG A 221 5.86 4.63 11.99
CA ARG A 221 6.99 3.72 12.23
C ARG A 221 7.54 3.08 10.97
N HIS A 222 6.72 3.02 9.92
CA HIS A 222 6.98 2.32 8.68
C HIS A 222 6.28 3.01 7.51
N ASP A 223 6.94 2.97 6.37
CA ASP A 223 6.32 3.31 5.09
C ASP A 223 5.41 2.17 4.60
N VAL A 224 4.49 2.47 3.68
CA VAL A 224 3.56 1.48 3.10
C VAL A 224 4.32 0.28 2.52
N TYR A 225 5.45 0.50 1.82
CA TYR A 225 6.23 -0.61 1.25
C TYR A 225 6.81 -1.52 2.33
N ASP A 226 7.24 -0.97 3.46
CA ASP A 226 7.76 -1.76 4.57
C ASP A 226 6.68 -2.68 5.14
N VAL A 227 5.47 -2.14 5.30
CA VAL A 227 4.31 -2.86 5.84
C VAL A 227 3.82 -3.91 4.85
N SER A 228 3.65 -3.56 3.57
CA SER A 228 3.18 -4.49 2.53
C SER A 228 4.17 -5.63 2.28
N CYS A 229 5.47 -5.34 2.15
CA CYS A 229 6.49 -6.39 2.01
C CYS A 229 6.57 -7.26 3.27
N GLY A 230 6.46 -6.65 4.46
CA GLY A 230 6.36 -7.39 5.72
C GLY A 230 5.15 -8.34 5.73
N SER A 231 3.96 -7.85 5.38
CA SER A 231 2.74 -8.67 5.28
C SER A 231 2.91 -9.82 4.30
N LEU A 232 3.48 -9.55 3.13
CA LEU A 232 3.73 -10.55 2.09
C LEU A 232 4.69 -11.63 2.56
N ILE A 233 5.83 -11.24 3.17
CA ILE A 233 6.79 -12.20 3.73
C ILE A 233 6.10 -13.08 4.77
N GLY A 234 5.41 -12.48 5.74
CA GLY A 234 4.71 -13.23 6.79
C GLY A 234 3.67 -14.20 6.23
N PHE A 235 2.87 -13.76 5.25
CA PHE A 235 1.84 -14.60 4.65
C PHE A 235 2.42 -15.72 3.77
N VAL A 236 3.48 -15.44 2.99
CA VAL A 236 4.18 -16.45 2.18
C VAL A 236 4.82 -17.50 3.08
N VAL A 237 5.46 -17.11 4.18
CA VAL A 237 6.03 -18.06 5.14
C VAL A 237 4.92 -18.87 5.81
N ALA A 238 3.81 -18.25 6.20
CA ALA A 238 2.65 -18.96 6.74
C ALA A 238 2.07 -19.97 5.75
N TYR A 239 1.91 -19.57 4.48
CA TYR A 239 1.38 -20.42 3.41
C TYR A 239 2.30 -21.59 3.09
N THR A 240 3.61 -21.34 2.95
CA THR A 240 4.59 -22.40 2.68
C THR A 240 4.71 -23.36 3.85
N THR A 241 4.70 -22.86 5.09
CA THR A 241 4.70 -23.71 6.29
C THR A 241 3.41 -24.53 6.41
N TYR A 242 2.25 -23.93 6.09
CA TYR A 242 1.00 -24.66 5.99
C TYR A 242 1.08 -25.75 4.92
N ARG A 243 1.55 -25.43 3.71
CA ARG A 243 1.65 -26.36 2.58
C ARG A 243 2.66 -27.48 2.80
N ARG A 244 3.68 -27.26 3.61
CA ARG A 244 4.64 -28.30 4.03
C ARG A 244 3.93 -29.45 4.74
N ASP A 245 3.00 -29.12 5.64
CA ASP A 245 2.36 -30.11 6.51
C ASP A 245 0.96 -30.51 6.04
N TYR A 246 0.26 -29.63 5.29
CA TYR A 246 -1.12 -29.79 4.83
C TYR A 246 -1.25 -29.68 3.31
N ARG A 247 -2.27 -30.34 2.77
CA ARG A 247 -2.63 -30.33 1.34
C ARG A 247 -3.13 -28.95 0.86
N PRO A 248 -3.21 -28.71 -0.47
CA PRO A 248 -3.78 -27.47 -1.00
C PRO A 248 -5.18 -27.22 -0.44
N LEU A 249 -5.56 -25.95 -0.23
CA LEU A 249 -6.84 -25.61 0.39
C LEU A 249 -8.07 -26.02 -0.45
N THR A 250 -7.88 -26.25 -1.75
CA THR A 250 -8.89 -26.76 -2.68
C THR A 250 -9.03 -28.29 -2.64
N HIS A 251 -8.03 -29.00 -2.11
CA HIS A 251 -8.03 -30.46 -2.06
C HIS A 251 -9.09 -30.98 -1.06
N PRO A 252 -9.79 -32.09 -1.34
CA PRO A 252 -10.79 -32.64 -0.41
C PRO A 252 -10.23 -32.89 1.00
N GLY A 253 -9.07 -33.51 1.13
CA GLY A 253 -8.38 -33.71 2.42
C GLY A 253 -7.58 -32.52 2.96
N CYS A 254 -7.94 -31.27 2.64
CA CYS A 254 -7.17 -30.09 3.07
C CYS A 254 -7.13 -29.86 4.59
N ASP A 255 -8.02 -30.49 5.35
CA ASP A 255 -8.04 -30.45 6.81
C ASP A 255 -7.09 -31.47 7.45
N THR A 256 -6.52 -32.40 6.68
CA THR A 256 -5.64 -33.47 7.16
C THR A 256 -4.19 -33.23 6.75
N PRO A 257 -3.22 -33.36 7.69
CA PRO A 257 -1.82 -33.25 7.35
C PRO A 257 -1.32 -34.50 6.62
N TYR A 258 -0.19 -34.37 5.91
CA TYR A 258 0.48 -35.50 5.27
C TYR A 258 0.87 -36.58 6.30
N PRO A 259 0.79 -37.88 5.94
CA PRO A 259 1.19 -38.96 6.84
C PRO A 259 2.69 -38.90 7.17
N ARG A 260 3.11 -39.50 8.29
CA ARG A 260 4.55 -39.55 8.63
C ARG A 260 5.32 -40.32 7.57
N LEU A 261 6.55 -39.94 7.27
CA LEU A 261 7.43 -40.68 6.35
C LEU A 261 7.53 -42.18 6.70
N SER A 262 7.57 -42.52 8.00
CA SER A 262 7.55 -43.91 8.46
C SER A 262 6.21 -44.61 8.26
N GLU A 263 5.09 -43.87 8.32
CA GLU A 263 3.77 -44.42 8.01
C GLU A 263 3.59 -44.57 6.49
N TYR A 264 4.13 -43.65 5.70
CA TYR A 264 4.17 -43.73 4.24
C TYR A 264 4.98 -44.93 3.76
N SER A 265 6.18 -45.15 4.30
CA SER A 265 7.00 -46.33 3.96
C SER A 265 6.29 -47.63 4.31
N LEU A 266 5.58 -47.66 5.45
CA LEU A 266 4.76 -48.81 5.83
C LEU A 266 3.56 -49.00 4.88
N ILE A 267 2.84 -47.93 4.53
CA ILE A 267 1.70 -48.01 3.58
C ILE A 267 2.18 -48.50 2.22
N TRP A 268 3.31 -47.99 1.73
CA TRP A 268 3.95 -48.40 0.48
C TRP A 268 4.42 -49.86 0.53
N GLU A 269 5.10 -50.29 1.59
CA GLU A 269 5.52 -51.68 1.77
C GLU A 269 4.31 -52.63 1.88
N THR A 270 3.23 -52.21 2.54
CA THR A 270 2.00 -53.01 2.68
C THR A 270 1.21 -53.08 1.36
N ALA A 271 1.18 -51.98 0.58
CA ALA A 271 0.57 -51.93 -0.75
C ALA A 271 1.37 -52.77 -1.76
N SER A 272 2.71 -52.72 -1.69
CA SER A 272 3.61 -53.55 -2.49
C SER A 272 3.48 -55.04 -2.17
N GLN A 273 3.32 -55.40 -0.90
CA GLN A 273 3.17 -56.79 -0.46
C GLN A 273 1.77 -57.38 -0.71
N SER A 274 0.73 -56.55 -0.81
CA SER A 274 -0.64 -57.02 -1.04
C SER A 274 -0.99 -57.24 -2.51
N GLY A 275 -0.06 -57.02 -3.45
CA GLY A 275 -0.28 -57.26 -4.89
C GLY A 275 -1.39 -56.39 -5.50
N ALA A 276 -1.76 -55.30 -4.84
CA ALA A 276 -2.85 -54.41 -5.27
C ALA A 276 -2.35 -53.32 -6.23
N LEU A 277 -1.59 -53.71 -7.26
CA LEU A 277 -1.23 -52.85 -8.38
C LEU A 277 -1.83 -53.44 -9.66
N GLU A 278 -3.16 -53.27 -9.79
CA GLU A 278 -3.79 -53.28 -11.11
C GLU A 278 -3.60 -51.88 -11.75
N PRO A 279 -3.21 -51.79 -13.03
CA PRO A 279 -3.05 -50.52 -13.72
C PRO A 279 -4.43 -49.95 -14.07
N GLY A 280 -5.02 -49.20 -13.15
CA GLY A 280 -6.33 -48.60 -13.39
C GLY A 280 -7.01 -48.06 -12.14
N LEU A 281 -6.33 -47.14 -11.45
CA LEU A 281 -6.91 -46.10 -10.57
C LEU A 281 -5.70 -45.37 -9.95
N GLU A 282 -5.19 -44.37 -10.65
CA GLU A 282 -4.19 -43.45 -10.09
C GLU A 282 -4.79 -42.78 -8.84
N SER A 283 -4.28 -43.12 -7.66
CA SER A 283 -4.56 -42.33 -6.47
C SER A 283 -3.87 -40.98 -6.62
N GLU A 284 -4.64 -39.90 -6.63
CA GLU A 284 -4.18 -38.50 -6.61
C GLU A 284 -3.13 -38.22 -5.49
N ASP A 285 -3.06 -39.09 -4.47
CA ASP A 285 -2.08 -39.04 -3.38
C ASP A 285 -0.60 -39.24 -3.79
N THR A 286 -0.33 -39.85 -4.94
CA THR A 286 1.04 -40.21 -5.39
C THR A 286 1.65 -39.19 -6.36
N GLN A 287 0.83 -38.48 -7.14
CA GLN A 287 1.29 -37.51 -8.16
C GLN A 287 1.80 -36.18 -7.54
N ASP A 288 1.22 -35.76 -6.41
CA ASP A 288 1.58 -34.48 -5.77
C ASP A 288 2.99 -34.48 -5.13
N ILE A 289 3.58 -35.66 -4.88
CA ILE A 289 4.89 -35.80 -4.22
C ILE A 289 6.02 -35.90 -5.26
N GLU A 290 5.83 -36.62 -6.37
CA GLU A 290 6.82 -36.68 -7.46
C GLU A 290 7.08 -35.31 -8.12
N LEU A 291 6.05 -34.44 -8.17
CA LEU A 291 6.17 -33.09 -8.71
C LEU A 291 7.09 -32.19 -7.87
N PHE A 292 7.28 -32.49 -6.57
CA PHE A 292 8.13 -31.71 -5.68
C PHE A 292 9.61 -32.15 -5.75
N GLU A 293 9.88 -33.46 -5.89
CA GLU A 293 11.24 -34.00 -6.06
C GLU A 293 11.84 -33.70 -7.44
N ALA A 294 11.04 -33.70 -8.51
CA ALA A 294 11.52 -33.44 -9.88
C ALA A 294 11.98 -31.98 -10.12
N SER A 295 11.59 -31.03 -9.26
CA SER A 295 11.97 -29.62 -9.41
C SER A 295 13.39 -29.29 -8.93
N HIS A 296 14.06 -30.21 -8.23
CA HIS A 296 15.38 -29.96 -7.63
C HIS A 296 16.55 -30.67 -8.32
N ILE A 297 16.32 -31.47 -9.37
CA ILE A 297 17.39 -32.17 -10.09
C ILE A 297 17.09 -32.15 -11.60
N ASN A 298 17.48 -31.08 -12.29
CA ASN A 298 18.09 -31.09 -13.63
C ASN A 298 18.03 -29.70 -14.28
N ASN A 299 19.12 -28.95 -14.12
CA ASN A 299 19.53 -27.93 -15.07
C ASN A 299 20.71 -28.55 -15.83
N ASP A 300 20.52 -28.89 -17.11
CA ASP A 300 21.55 -28.95 -18.16
C ASP A 300 21.01 -29.66 -19.42
N HIS A 301 20.42 -28.88 -20.35
CA HIS A 301 20.77 -28.88 -21.79
C HIS A 301 19.82 -28.00 -22.62
N ALA A 302 20.42 -27.12 -23.41
CA ALA A 302 19.77 -26.20 -24.32
C ALA A 302 19.53 -26.78 -25.73
N ARG A 303 18.57 -26.17 -26.45
CA ARG A 303 18.30 -26.04 -27.92
C ARG A 303 16.81 -26.28 -28.18
N GLY A 304 16.01 -25.50 -28.93
CA GLY A 304 16.15 -24.36 -29.82
C GLY A 304 14.96 -24.40 -30.81
N CYS A 305 14.37 -23.25 -31.20
CA CYS A 305 13.47 -23.01 -32.37
C CYS A 305 12.12 -23.77 -32.40
N ASP A 306 10.98 -23.31 -32.95
CA ASP A 306 10.47 -22.10 -33.60
C ASP A 306 8.90 -22.17 -33.58
N ASP A 307 8.25 -21.02 -33.71
CA ASP A 307 6.93 -20.69 -34.30
C ASP A 307 5.63 -21.49 -34.02
N MET A 308 4.55 -20.77 -33.64
CA MET A 308 3.23 -20.89 -34.31
C MET A 308 2.26 -19.73 -34.04
N GLU A 309 1.66 -19.24 -35.14
CA GLU A 309 0.71 -18.13 -35.26
C GLU A 309 -0.74 -18.42 -34.81
N LEU A 310 -1.39 -17.31 -34.43
CA LEU A 310 -2.79 -16.86 -34.62
C LEU A 310 -3.89 -17.81 -35.12
N GLY A 311 -5.06 -17.70 -34.47
CA GLY A 311 -6.37 -18.08 -35.01
C GLY A 311 -7.56 -17.53 -34.23
N HIS A 312 -8.10 -16.41 -34.71
CA HIS A 312 -9.45 -15.90 -34.41
C HIS A 312 -10.54 -16.91 -34.81
N PHE A 313 -11.69 -16.94 -34.12
CA PHE A 313 -13.01 -16.82 -34.77
C PHE A 313 -14.15 -16.62 -33.73
N SER A 314 -14.99 -15.64 -34.02
CA SER A 314 -16.30 -15.35 -33.42
C SER A 314 -17.38 -15.91 -34.35
N ASP A 315 -18.51 -16.40 -33.83
CA ASP A 315 -19.85 -15.86 -34.17
C ASP A 315 -21.02 -16.67 -33.59
N ASN A 316 -22.11 -15.92 -33.36
CA ASN A 316 -23.37 -16.25 -32.70
C ASN A 316 -24.39 -16.97 -33.63
N ILE A 317 -25.15 -17.95 -33.08
CA ILE A 317 -26.65 -18.12 -32.98
C ILE A 317 -27.53 -17.99 -34.27
N PRO A 318 -28.80 -18.54 -34.47
CA PRO A 318 -29.71 -19.48 -33.71
C PRO A 318 -30.46 -20.60 -34.52
N LYS A 319 -31.14 -21.50 -33.76
CA LYS A 319 -32.50 -22.15 -33.85
C LYS A 319 -33.26 -22.39 -35.19
N ASP A 320 -33.85 -23.59 -35.41
CA ASP A 320 -35.25 -24.02 -35.10
C ASP A 320 -35.65 -25.39 -35.74
N ASP A 321 -36.55 -26.12 -35.04
CA ASP A 321 -37.66 -27.00 -35.45
C ASP A 321 -37.60 -28.38 -36.20
N ALA A 322 -38.09 -29.41 -35.48
CA ALA A 322 -39.31 -30.24 -35.75
C ALA A 322 -39.29 -31.66 -36.41
N LEU A 323 -39.99 -32.60 -35.71
CA LEU A 323 -40.96 -33.64 -36.14
C LEU A 323 -40.63 -35.17 -36.27
N ARG A 324 -41.34 -35.95 -35.41
CA ARG A 324 -42.14 -37.21 -35.60
C ARG A 324 -41.55 -38.67 -35.58
N THR A 325 -41.79 -39.36 -34.44
CA THR A 325 -42.52 -40.66 -34.13
C THR A 325 -42.30 -41.98 -34.94
N PRO A 326 -42.82 -43.17 -34.50
CA PRO A 326 -42.83 -43.87 -33.18
C PRO A 326 -42.48 -45.40 -33.28
N ASP A 327 -42.29 -46.11 -32.15
CA ASP A 327 -42.83 -47.47 -31.86
C ASP A 327 -42.32 -48.04 -30.50
N GLY A 328 -43.24 -48.57 -29.69
CA GLY A 328 -42.98 -49.44 -28.52
C GLY A 328 -43.41 -50.89 -28.83
N PRO A 329 -43.43 -51.87 -27.88
CA PRO A 329 -43.91 -51.68 -26.50
C PRO A 329 -43.34 -52.59 -25.36
N SER A 330 -43.78 -52.26 -24.13
CA SER A 330 -44.21 -53.18 -23.02
C SER A 330 -43.20 -53.84 -22.07
N ARG A 331 -43.25 -53.46 -20.77
CA ARG A 331 -43.95 -54.21 -19.70
C ARG A 331 -44.02 -53.41 -18.36
N ARG A 332 -45.23 -53.30 -17.80
CA ARG A 332 -45.65 -52.89 -16.43
C ARG A 332 -46.20 -54.16 -15.70
N PRO A 333 -46.67 -54.20 -14.42
CA PRO A 333 -47.16 -53.11 -13.54
C PRO A 333 -46.90 -53.21 -12.01
N LEU A 334 -47.39 -52.18 -11.31
CA LEU A 334 -47.57 -51.98 -9.86
C LEU A 334 -48.49 -52.98 -9.15
N LYS A 335 -48.41 -53.01 -7.80
CA LYS A 335 -49.59 -53.22 -6.94
C LYS A 335 -49.53 -52.40 -5.64
N LEU A 336 -50.62 -51.68 -5.38
CA LEU A 336 -50.98 -50.94 -4.16
C LEU A 336 -52.22 -51.64 -3.58
N MET A 337 -52.34 -51.79 -2.25
CA MET A 337 -53.61 -52.11 -1.59
C MET A 337 -53.69 -51.49 -0.19
N SER A 338 -54.92 -51.05 0.15
CA SER A 338 -55.33 -50.19 1.25
C SER A 338 -56.03 -50.95 2.41
N SER A 339 -56.12 -50.22 3.52
CA SER A 339 -56.74 -50.35 4.86
C SER A 339 -57.89 -51.33 5.19
N LYS A 340 -57.97 -51.66 6.50
CA LYS A 340 -59.22 -51.70 7.30
C LYS A 340 -58.95 -51.49 8.80
N ASP A 341 -59.80 -50.66 9.42
CA ASP A 341 -59.87 -50.25 10.84
C ASP A 341 -60.51 -51.28 11.79
N SER A 342 -60.20 -51.23 13.10
CA SER A 342 -61.15 -50.78 14.16
C SER A 342 -60.73 -51.06 15.63
N SER A 343 -60.97 -50.04 16.48
CA SER A 343 -61.29 -50.04 17.93
C SER A 343 -60.19 -50.00 19.03
N ALA A 344 -60.29 -48.97 19.89
CA ALA A 344 -59.51 -48.64 21.11
C ALA A 344 -60.28 -49.11 22.40
N PRO A 345 -59.89 -48.84 23.70
CA PRO A 345 -58.85 -47.93 24.24
C PRO A 345 -58.09 -48.31 25.55
N ARG A 346 -57.06 -47.49 25.85
CA ARG A 346 -56.49 -47.03 27.16
C ARG A 346 -55.94 -48.01 28.22
N ARG A 347 -54.62 -47.89 28.50
CA ARG A 347 -54.08 -47.87 29.88
C ARG A 347 -52.79 -47.02 29.97
N PHE A 348 -52.83 -46.03 30.87
CA PHE A 348 -51.73 -45.13 31.26
C PHE A 348 -50.66 -45.89 32.09
N SER A 349 -49.36 -45.64 31.89
CA SER A 349 -48.43 -45.38 33.01
C SER A 349 -47.03 -44.92 32.55
N ARG A 350 -46.46 -44.02 33.35
CA ARG A 350 -45.20 -43.27 33.23
C ARG A 350 -43.97 -44.17 33.08
N LYS A 351 -43.09 -43.81 32.13
CA LYS A 351 -41.65 -44.16 32.16
C LYS A 351 -40.81 -42.91 31.91
N ASN A 352 -40.35 -42.32 33.01
CA ASN A 352 -39.08 -41.60 33.08
C ASN A 352 -38.37 -42.11 34.34
N ILE A 353 -37.04 -42.08 34.33
CA ILE A 353 -36.07 -42.58 35.33
C ILE A 353 -35.57 -43.99 35.02
N TRP A 354 -34.54 -44.09 34.16
CA TRP A 354 -33.30 -44.85 34.41
C TRP A 354 -32.30 -44.76 33.23
N ILE A 355 -31.64 -43.61 33.07
CA ILE A 355 -30.42 -43.48 32.23
C ILE A 355 -29.38 -42.74 33.08
N GLY A 356 -28.77 -43.45 34.02
CA GLY A 356 -27.75 -42.88 34.92
C GLY A 356 -26.55 -43.78 35.21
N ARG A 357 -26.59 -45.07 34.85
CA ARG A 357 -25.56 -46.04 35.26
C ARG A 357 -24.55 -46.46 34.18
N HIS A 358 -24.74 -46.08 32.91
CA HIS A 358 -23.82 -46.46 31.82
C HIS A 358 -22.71 -45.44 31.51
N VAL A 359 -22.79 -44.21 32.01
CA VAL A 359 -21.78 -43.16 31.76
C VAL A 359 -20.56 -43.30 32.69
N VAL A 360 -20.78 -43.69 33.94
CA VAL A 360 -19.72 -43.78 34.97
C VAL A 360 -18.74 -44.96 34.71
N SER A 361 -19.22 -46.10 34.17
CA SER A 361 -18.34 -47.25 33.88
C SER A 361 -17.51 -47.09 32.60
N ARG A 362 -17.89 -46.18 31.69
CA ARG A 362 -17.06 -45.77 30.54
C ARG A 362 -15.99 -44.76 30.96
N PHE A 363 -16.31 -43.83 31.86
CA PHE A 363 -15.34 -42.88 32.43
C PHE A 363 -14.22 -43.58 33.21
N ARG A 364 -14.54 -44.63 34.00
CA ARG A 364 -13.53 -45.38 34.75
C ARG A 364 -12.60 -46.22 33.87
N ARG A 365 -13.07 -46.68 32.70
CA ARG A 365 -12.24 -47.38 31.70
C ARG A 365 -11.38 -46.43 30.84
N LEU A 366 -11.79 -45.17 30.68
CA LEU A 366 -11.03 -44.12 29.99
C LEU A 366 -9.81 -43.64 30.81
N LEU A 367 -9.94 -43.55 32.13
CA LEU A 367 -8.83 -43.15 33.02
C LEU A 367 -7.69 -44.18 33.08
N ILE A 368 -7.99 -45.48 32.92
CA ILE A 368 -7.00 -46.56 33.09
C ILE A 368 -6.23 -46.85 31.78
N ARG A 369 -6.80 -46.54 30.60
CA ARG A 369 -6.12 -46.75 29.30
C ARG A 369 -5.30 -45.55 28.81
N GLY A 370 -5.68 -44.32 29.17
CA GLY A 370 -4.91 -43.11 28.84
C GLY A 370 -3.59 -42.96 29.62
N ALA A 371 -3.40 -43.73 30.69
CA ALA A 371 -2.22 -43.68 31.55
C ALA A 371 -0.99 -44.41 30.98
N LYS A 372 -1.09 -45.17 29.87
CA LYS A 372 0.05 -45.90 29.30
C LYS A 372 0.95 -45.05 28.38
N ASP A 373 0.42 -43.99 27.78
CA ASP A 373 1.19 -43.07 26.93
C ASP A 373 1.43 -41.68 27.56
N PHE A 374 0.85 -41.45 28.75
CA PHE A 374 1.12 -40.27 29.57
C PHE A 374 2.48 -40.45 30.27
N SER A 375 3.56 -40.09 29.57
CA SER A 375 4.86 -39.91 30.20
C SER A 375 4.84 -38.56 30.93
N PRO A 376 4.78 -38.52 32.28
CA PRO A 376 4.84 -37.26 33.02
C PRO A 376 6.12 -36.48 32.66
N LEU A 377 7.20 -37.20 32.31
CA LEU A 377 8.44 -36.62 31.80
C LEU A 377 8.23 -35.79 30.52
N LYS A 378 7.42 -36.25 29.56
CA LYS A 378 7.15 -35.49 28.31
C LYS A 378 6.32 -34.22 28.57
N VAL A 379 5.35 -34.29 29.48
CA VAL A 379 4.54 -33.13 29.86
C VAL A 379 5.38 -32.13 30.67
N ILE A 380 6.24 -32.62 31.57
CA ILE A 380 7.20 -31.82 32.33
C ILE A 380 8.20 -31.14 31.38
N LEU A 381 8.75 -31.86 30.39
CA LEU A 381 9.65 -31.28 29.38
C LEU A 381 8.96 -30.24 28.50
N MET A 382 7.68 -30.46 28.14
CA MET A 382 6.89 -29.48 27.38
C MET A 382 6.56 -28.24 28.22
N LEU A 383 6.20 -28.41 29.50
CA LEU A 383 5.96 -27.31 30.43
C LEU A 383 7.25 -26.55 30.79
N LEU A 384 8.38 -27.25 30.93
CA LEU A 384 9.71 -26.64 31.08
C LEU A 384 10.10 -25.89 29.82
N GLY A 385 9.80 -26.40 28.63
CA GLY A 385 10.00 -25.68 27.36
C GLY A 385 9.15 -24.40 27.25
N VAL A 386 7.89 -24.45 27.70
CA VAL A 386 7.00 -23.28 27.76
C VAL A 386 7.48 -22.29 28.83
N LEU A 387 7.89 -22.76 30.01
CA LEU A 387 8.45 -21.92 31.07
C LEU A 387 9.80 -21.30 30.68
N GLN A 388 10.66 -22.03 29.97
CA GLN A 388 11.92 -21.53 29.41
C GLN A 388 11.66 -20.50 28.32
N ALA A 389 10.65 -20.70 27.47
CA ALA A 389 10.24 -19.72 26.45
C ALA A 389 9.65 -18.45 27.08
N LEU A 390 8.83 -18.59 28.13
CA LEU A 390 8.28 -17.45 28.88
C LEU A 390 9.36 -16.71 29.69
N SER A 391 10.32 -17.44 30.28
CA SER A 391 11.48 -16.86 30.97
C SER A 391 12.42 -16.13 30.00
N SER A 392 12.68 -16.71 28.82
CA SER A 392 13.45 -16.06 27.76
C SER A 392 12.73 -14.84 27.19
N LEU A 393 11.40 -14.87 27.14
CA LEU A 393 10.56 -13.73 26.76
C LEU A 393 10.55 -12.64 27.84
N ASN A 394 10.56 -12.99 29.13
CA ASN A 394 10.63 -12.05 30.25
C ASN A 394 12.01 -11.37 30.35
N ASN A 395 13.09 -12.13 30.18
CA ASN A 395 14.46 -11.58 30.12
C ASN A 395 14.65 -10.66 28.89
N LEU A 396 13.97 -10.96 27.77
CA LEU A 396 13.91 -10.09 26.60
C LEU A 396 13.06 -8.82 26.84
N LEU A 397 12.09 -8.86 27.77
CA LEU A 397 11.24 -7.71 28.11
C LEU A 397 11.92 -6.74 29.09
N GLU A 398 12.71 -7.24 30.04
CA GLU A 398 13.50 -6.42 30.98
C GLU A 398 14.70 -5.76 30.29
N ALA A 399 15.28 -6.38 29.27
CA ALA A 399 16.38 -5.79 28.49
C ALA A 399 15.95 -4.64 27.55
N VAL A 400 14.64 -4.47 27.29
CA VAL A 400 14.12 -3.52 26.28
C VAL A 400 13.54 -2.25 26.92
N PHE A 401 13.28 -2.21 28.23
CA PHE A 401 12.65 -1.03 28.86
C PHE A 401 13.16 -0.76 30.29
N PRO A 402 14.29 -0.08 30.47
CA PRO A 402 14.59 0.60 31.73
C PRO A 402 13.87 1.96 31.70
N ASP A 403 12.89 2.14 32.58
CA ASP A 403 12.32 3.43 33.01
C ASP A 403 11.52 4.25 31.99
N GLY A 404 10.18 4.13 32.07
CA GLY A 404 9.22 4.89 31.27
C GLY A 404 7.96 5.27 32.06
N LEU A 405 8.15 5.86 33.24
CA LEU A 405 7.12 6.60 33.95
C LEU A 405 7.67 8.00 34.19
N ASP A 406 7.54 8.86 33.17
CA ASP A 406 7.13 10.26 33.35
C ASP A 406 7.10 11.00 32.01
N LEU A 407 6.25 12.02 31.94
CA LEU A 407 6.14 13.05 30.90
C LEU A 407 5.17 12.77 29.75
N ILE A 408 3.90 12.70 30.14
CA ILE A 408 2.77 13.25 29.39
C ILE A 408 2.72 14.77 29.67
N SER A 409 2.43 15.54 28.61
CA SER A 409 1.95 16.94 28.55
C SER A 409 2.92 18.05 28.09
N GLY A 410 2.52 18.74 27.01
CA GLY A 410 3.04 20.03 26.53
C GLY A 410 2.49 20.41 25.13
N PRO A 411 1.88 21.60 24.91
CA PRO A 411 1.12 21.95 23.71
C PRO A 411 1.94 22.58 22.55
N PHE A 412 1.36 22.57 21.33
CA PHE A 412 1.92 23.00 20.03
C PHE A 412 1.96 24.54 19.80
N LYS A 413 2.91 25.00 18.97
CA LYS A 413 3.13 26.42 18.58
C LYS A 413 2.63 26.73 17.13
N PRO A 414 2.23 27.99 16.82
CA PRO A 414 1.69 28.45 15.52
C PRO A 414 2.77 28.70 14.42
N PRO A 415 2.38 28.96 13.14
CA PRO A 415 3.30 29.10 12.01
C PRO A 415 4.21 30.34 12.09
N LEU A 416 5.46 30.18 11.65
CA LEU A 416 6.56 31.16 11.75
C LEU A 416 6.51 32.19 10.62
N ARG A 417 6.51 33.48 10.97
CA ARG A 417 6.94 34.60 10.10
C ARG A 417 8.46 34.59 10.01
N LEU A 418 8.99 34.64 8.79
CA LEU A 418 10.43 34.65 8.50
C LEU A 418 10.97 36.09 8.62
N GLU A 419 12.07 36.30 9.36
CA GLU A 419 12.72 37.63 9.50
C GLU A 419 13.41 38.08 8.21
N ASP A 420 13.51 39.40 7.97
CA ASP A 420 13.97 40.07 6.74
C ASP A 420 15.18 39.41 6.03
N GLY A 421 16.22 39.00 6.75
CA GLY A 421 17.42 38.37 6.15
C GLY A 421 17.24 36.91 5.65
N SER A 422 16.10 36.29 5.92
CA SER A 422 15.77 34.92 5.49
C SER A 422 15.00 34.86 4.18
N LEU A 423 14.34 35.96 3.79
CA LEU A 423 13.61 36.08 2.52
C LEU A 423 14.55 36.17 1.31
N GLU A 424 15.66 36.90 1.41
CA GLU A 424 16.68 36.94 0.35
C GLU A 424 17.27 35.54 0.07
N ARG A 425 17.51 34.75 1.13
CA ARG A 425 18.01 33.38 0.99
C ARG A 425 17.00 32.44 0.36
N LEU A 426 15.70 32.75 0.43
CA LEU A 426 14.63 31.94 -0.11
C LEU A 426 14.68 31.88 -1.64
N THR A 427 15.06 32.97 -2.31
CA THR A 427 14.89 33.14 -3.76
C THR A 427 16.20 33.41 -4.53
N ALA A 428 17.26 33.90 -3.87
CA ALA A 428 18.49 34.34 -4.53
C ALA A 428 19.29 33.27 -5.28
N ARG A 429 19.11 31.97 -4.96
CA ARG A 429 19.83 30.86 -5.61
C ARG A 429 18.92 29.83 -6.26
N VAL A 430 17.63 30.15 -6.38
CA VAL A 430 16.64 29.25 -6.96
C VAL A 430 16.60 29.47 -8.46
N GLN A 431 16.78 28.40 -9.22
CA GLN A 431 16.51 28.40 -10.66
C GLN A 431 15.04 28.01 -10.86
N PRO A 432 14.20 28.88 -11.42
CA PRO A 432 12.84 28.53 -11.75
C PRO A 432 12.82 27.42 -12.79
N ILE A 433 11.89 26.49 -12.63
CA ILE A 433 11.58 25.42 -13.57
C ILE A 433 10.07 25.38 -13.78
N MET A 434 9.66 24.96 -14.97
CA MET A 434 8.25 24.93 -15.37
C MET A 434 7.52 23.71 -14.77
N CYS A 435 7.55 23.58 -13.44
CA CYS A 435 6.71 22.65 -12.71
C CYS A 435 5.53 23.35 -12.05
N HIS A 436 4.43 22.61 -12.01
CA HIS A 436 3.24 22.95 -11.27
C HIS A 436 3.20 22.09 -10.00
N SER A 437 3.38 22.75 -8.87
CA SER A 437 3.35 22.16 -7.54
C SER A 437 1.90 21.89 -7.14
N HIS A 438 1.39 20.74 -7.55
CA HIS A 438 0.02 20.28 -7.32
C HIS A 438 -0.22 19.98 -5.83
N ASN A 439 -1.41 20.33 -5.35
CA ASN A 439 -1.86 20.19 -3.95
C ASN A 439 -0.83 20.64 -2.89
N ASP A 440 -0.19 21.78 -3.08
CA ASP A 440 0.94 22.17 -2.24
C ASP A 440 0.59 22.49 -0.79
N TYR A 441 -0.69 22.75 -0.53
CA TYR A 441 -1.24 22.88 0.81
C TYR A 441 -1.19 21.57 1.65
N PHE A 442 -0.79 20.41 1.13
CA PHE A 442 -0.42 19.28 2.01
C PHE A 442 0.94 19.45 2.71
N ARG A 443 1.77 20.42 2.26
CA ARG A 443 3.11 20.66 2.82
C ARG A 443 3.04 21.58 4.05
N ALA A 444 4.09 21.50 4.87
CA ALA A 444 4.22 22.32 6.07
C ALA A 444 4.35 23.83 5.77
N GLU A 445 5.02 24.18 4.68
CA GLU A 445 5.14 25.55 4.16
C GLU A 445 4.77 25.52 2.67
N PRO A 446 3.47 25.62 2.31
CA PRO A 446 2.98 25.35 0.95
C PRO A 446 3.72 26.14 -0.13
N LEU A 447 3.65 27.47 -0.03
CA LEU A 447 4.26 28.38 -0.99
C LEU A 447 5.80 28.32 -0.96
N TYR A 448 6.41 28.42 0.23
CA TYR A 448 7.88 28.48 0.34
C TYR A 448 8.57 27.21 -0.16
N GLN A 449 7.98 26.03 0.04
CA GLN A 449 8.58 24.80 -0.49
C GLN A 449 8.51 24.73 -2.01
N ALA A 450 7.42 25.18 -2.63
CA ALA A 450 7.32 25.26 -4.08
C ALA A 450 8.34 26.25 -4.66
N ILE A 451 8.49 27.42 -4.05
CA ILE A 451 9.48 28.43 -4.44
C ILE A 451 10.89 27.88 -4.28
N ARG A 452 11.26 27.28 -3.14
CA ARG A 452 12.61 26.71 -2.93
C ARG A 452 12.96 25.61 -3.93
N ALA A 453 11.96 24.82 -4.34
CA ALA A 453 12.13 23.82 -5.39
C ALA A 453 12.32 24.46 -6.78
N GLY A 454 11.90 25.71 -6.96
CA GLY A 454 11.93 26.39 -8.26
C GLY A 454 10.64 26.22 -9.06
N CYS A 455 9.58 25.62 -8.53
CA CYS A 455 8.32 25.53 -9.28
C CYS A 455 7.73 26.93 -9.50
N THR A 456 7.51 27.27 -10.77
CA THR A 456 6.90 28.54 -11.17
C THR A 456 5.38 28.54 -11.06
N SER A 457 4.75 27.44 -10.64
CA SER A 457 3.30 27.38 -10.41
C SER A 457 2.91 26.56 -9.17
N VAL A 458 1.87 27.01 -8.46
CA VAL A 458 1.27 26.39 -7.25
C VAL A 458 -0.25 26.33 -7.35
N GLU A 459 -0.91 25.53 -6.52
CA GLU A 459 -2.36 25.27 -6.56
C GLU A 459 -3.04 25.36 -5.20
N ALA A 460 -4.10 26.16 -5.13
CA ALA A 460 -4.97 26.24 -3.97
C ALA A 460 -6.36 25.68 -4.29
N ASP A 461 -6.75 24.58 -3.62
CA ASP A 461 -8.12 24.06 -3.65
C ASP A 461 -9.00 24.88 -2.69
N LEU A 462 -9.85 25.74 -3.25
CA LEU A 462 -10.55 26.76 -2.50
C LEU A 462 -11.96 26.32 -2.09
N TRP A 463 -12.28 26.59 -0.83
CA TRP A 463 -13.62 26.46 -0.27
C TRP A 463 -14.05 27.77 0.37
N HIS A 464 -15.19 28.32 -0.04
CA HIS A 464 -15.81 29.43 0.67
C HIS A 464 -16.61 28.91 1.88
N VAL A 465 -16.22 29.30 3.08
CA VAL A 465 -16.92 28.99 4.34
C VAL A 465 -16.97 30.25 5.21
N ASP A 466 -18.17 30.65 5.64
CA ASP A 466 -18.40 31.78 6.56
C ASP A 466 -17.71 33.10 6.14
N GLY A 467 -17.67 33.40 4.85
CA GLY A 467 -17.10 34.64 4.32
C GLY A 467 -15.59 34.63 4.09
N GLU A 468 -14.92 33.51 4.34
CA GLU A 468 -13.47 33.32 4.14
C GLU A 468 -13.19 32.22 3.11
N LEU A 469 -12.01 32.30 2.46
CA LEU A 469 -11.52 31.29 1.54
C LEU A 469 -10.51 30.38 2.24
N TYR A 470 -10.91 29.14 2.49
CA TYR A 470 -10.06 28.09 3.05
C TYR A 470 -9.42 27.26 1.95
N VAL A 471 -8.23 26.74 2.23
CA VAL A 471 -7.50 25.88 1.29
C VAL A 471 -7.51 24.43 1.79
N ALA A 472 -8.18 23.54 1.06
CA ALA A 472 -8.25 22.11 1.39
C ALA A 472 -8.71 21.27 0.19
N HIS A 473 -8.22 20.03 0.08
CA HIS A 473 -8.66 19.13 -1.00
C HIS A 473 -10.13 18.70 -0.87
N THR A 474 -10.59 18.52 0.37
CA THR A 474 -11.96 18.10 0.68
C THR A 474 -12.51 18.93 1.83
N MET A 475 -13.82 19.12 1.87
CA MET A 475 -14.50 19.89 2.92
C MET A 475 -14.16 19.42 4.35
N PRO A 476 -14.05 18.11 4.68
CA PRO A 476 -13.66 17.67 6.02
C PRO A 476 -12.20 17.98 6.40
N ALA A 477 -11.35 18.29 5.44
CA ALA A 477 -9.95 18.64 5.67
C ALA A 477 -9.73 20.15 5.91
N ILE A 478 -10.80 20.96 5.87
CA ILE A 478 -10.74 22.39 6.17
C ILE A 478 -10.27 22.59 7.60
N ARG A 479 -9.32 23.51 7.78
CA ARG A 479 -8.83 23.93 9.09
C ARG A 479 -8.89 25.43 9.20
N GLN A 480 -9.29 25.92 10.37
CA GLN A 480 -9.48 27.35 10.63
C GLN A 480 -8.19 28.18 10.43
N ASP A 481 -7.02 27.56 10.64
CA ASP A 481 -5.69 28.17 10.51
C ASP A 481 -5.15 28.19 9.07
N ARG A 482 -5.94 27.75 8.07
CA ARG A 482 -5.46 27.50 6.69
C ARG A 482 -6.33 28.20 5.64
N THR A 483 -6.13 29.51 5.53
CA THR A 483 -6.81 30.38 4.56
C THR A 483 -5.94 30.68 3.34
N LEU A 484 -6.55 31.11 2.23
CA LEU A 484 -5.84 31.56 1.03
C LEU A 484 -4.87 32.70 1.36
N LYS A 485 -5.28 33.63 2.24
CA LYS A 485 -4.44 34.73 2.72
C LYS A 485 -3.19 34.24 3.45
N SER A 486 -3.39 33.45 4.50
CA SER A 486 -2.31 33.00 5.39
C SER A 486 -1.32 32.06 4.70
N LEU A 487 -1.78 31.21 3.77
CA LEU A 487 -0.92 30.24 3.09
C LEU A 487 -0.24 30.78 1.83
N TYR A 488 -0.81 31.79 1.16
CA TYR A 488 -0.32 32.25 -0.14
C TYR A 488 -0.20 33.77 -0.22
N LEU A 489 -1.31 34.52 -0.12
CA LEU A 489 -1.31 35.93 -0.54
C LEU A 489 -0.45 36.82 0.33
N GLU A 490 -0.52 36.67 1.66
CA GLU A 490 0.31 37.47 2.59
C GLU A 490 1.79 37.13 2.42
N GLN A 491 2.11 35.84 2.25
CA GLN A 491 3.49 35.38 2.05
C GLN A 491 4.07 35.87 0.72
N LEU A 492 3.26 35.87 -0.36
CA LEU A 492 3.65 36.43 -1.66
C LEU A 492 3.88 37.92 -1.57
N GLN A 493 2.99 38.63 -0.90
CA GLN A 493 3.12 40.06 -0.71
C GLN A 493 4.41 40.40 0.05
N ASP A 494 4.70 39.69 1.15
CA ASP A 494 5.94 39.89 1.92
C ASP A 494 7.19 39.66 1.04
N ILE A 495 7.19 38.63 0.18
CA ILE A 495 8.30 38.37 -0.76
C ILE A 495 8.47 39.51 -1.76
N LEU A 496 7.39 39.95 -2.38
CA LEU A 496 7.44 40.96 -3.44
C LEU A 496 7.75 42.35 -2.89
N ASP A 497 7.15 42.73 -1.76
CA ASP A 497 7.42 44.00 -1.08
C ASP A 497 8.90 44.06 -0.66
N HIS A 498 9.48 42.94 -0.23
CA HIS A 498 10.92 42.85 0.07
C HIS A 498 11.78 43.02 -1.20
N GLN A 499 11.48 42.32 -2.29
CA GLN A 499 12.28 42.38 -3.53
C GLN A 499 12.19 43.72 -4.25
N ASN A 500 11.09 44.44 -4.06
CA ASN A 500 10.83 45.73 -4.69
C ASN A 500 11.03 46.92 -3.74
N ARG A 501 11.73 46.72 -2.62
CA ARG A 501 12.00 47.78 -1.64
C ARG A 501 13.03 48.75 -2.19
N VAL A 502 12.61 49.99 -2.49
CA VAL A 502 13.52 51.05 -2.93
C VAL A 502 14.27 51.63 -1.72
N PRO A 503 15.63 51.63 -1.70
CA PRO A 503 16.38 52.24 -0.62
C PRO A 503 16.17 53.76 -0.55
N PRO A 504 16.06 54.38 0.64
CA PRO A 504 15.72 55.81 0.79
C PRO A 504 16.66 56.79 0.09
N PHE A 505 17.89 56.37 -0.19
CA PHE A 505 18.94 57.19 -0.81
C PHE A 505 18.94 57.12 -2.35
N ILE A 506 18.20 56.18 -2.94
CA ILE A 506 17.97 56.10 -4.38
C ILE A 506 16.64 56.80 -4.63
N GLY A 507 16.67 58.11 -4.92
CA GLY A 507 15.47 58.81 -5.37
C GLY A 507 14.86 58.11 -6.58
N SER A 508 13.53 58.13 -6.74
CA SER A 508 12.70 57.41 -7.73
C SER A 508 13.45 56.84 -8.95
N ALA A 509 14.23 55.77 -8.75
CA ALA A 509 14.89 55.07 -9.84
C ALA A 509 13.91 54.10 -10.49
N SER A 510 14.20 53.78 -11.75
CA SER A 510 13.32 53.16 -12.75
C SER A 510 12.41 52.02 -12.23
N ALA A 511 11.17 52.08 -12.71
CA ALA A 511 9.99 51.29 -12.40
C ALA A 511 10.03 49.83 -12.88
N GLU A 512 11.13 49.12 -12.65
CA GLU A 512 11.21 47.69 -12.97
C GLU A 512 10.77 46.87 -11.74
N ILE A 513 9.64 46.16 -11.89
CA ILE A 513 9.08 45.33 -10.82
C ILE A 513 9.73 43.94 -10.89
N HIS A 514 10.38 43.53 -9.81
CA HIS A 514 10.95 42.20 -9.66
C HIS A 514 9.91 41.19 -9.17
N GLY A 515 9.96 40.01 -9.76
CA GLY A 515 9.11 38.86 -9.48
C GLY A 515 9.48 38.13 -8.19
N VAL A 516 9.08 36.85 -8.10
CA VAL A 516 9.34 36.03 -6.91
C VAL A 516 10.77 35.48 -6.91
N PHE A 517 11.35 35.21 -8.07
CA PHE A 517 12.66 34.57 -8.15
C PHE A 517 13.75 35.62 -8.37
N ALA A 518 14.52 35.95 -7.33
CA ALA A 518 15.57 36.97 -7.43
C ALA A 518 16.66 36.62 -8.48
N ALA A 519 16.85 35.34 -8.80
CA ALA A 519 17.76 34.92 -9.87
C ALA A 519 17.21 35.16 -11.30
N HIS A 520 15.89 35.29 -11.45
CA HIS A 520 15.16 35.50 -12.70
C HIS A 520 13.95 36.41 -12.42
N PRO A 521 14.17 37.71 -12.21
CA PRO A 521 13.16 38.64 -11.71
C PRO A 521 11.96 38.82 -12.66
N GLU A 522 12.10 38.50 -13.94
CA GLU A 522 11.03 38.53 -14.93
C GLU A 522 10.09 37.31 -14.86
N GLN A 523 10.49 36.24 -14.17
CA GLN A 523 9.72 35.01 -14.08
C GLN A 523 8.50 35.20 -13.16
N SER A 524 7.32 35.20 -13.76
CA SER A 524 6.03 35.21 -13.04
C SER A 524 5.82 33.91 -12.26
N LEU A 525 5.24 34.01 -11.06
CA LEU A 525 4.70 32.87 -10.32
C LEU A 525 3.20 32.71 -10.60
N ILE A 526 2.78 31.52 -10.98
CA ILE A 526 1.40 31.22 -11.32
C ILE A 526 0.69 30.62 -10.11
N LEU A 527 -0.33 31.31 -9.59
CA LEU A 527 -1.20 30.80 -8.53
C LEU A 527 -2.51 30.31 -9.15
N LEU A 528 -2.64 28.98 -9.24
CA LEU A 528 -3.86 28.32 -9.69
C LEU A 528 -4.84 28.16 -8.54
N MET A 529 -6.09 28.55 -8.76
CA MET A 529 -7.16 28.56 -7.76
C MET A 529 -8.31 27.68 -8.24
N ASP A 530 -8.47 26.51 -7.64
CA ASP A 530 -9.51 25.55 -8.01
C ASP A 530 -10.75 25.75 -7.14
N PHE A 531 -11.86 26.20 -7.74
CA PHE A 531 -13.09 26.51 -7.03
C PHE A 531 -13.91 25.24 -6.73
N LYS A 532 -14.10 24.90 -5.45
CA LYS A 532 -14.77 23.66 -5.05
C LYS A 532 -16.26 23.79 -4.72
N ASN A 533 -16.75 24.99 -4.37
CA ASN A 533 -18.15 25.21 -4.01
C ASN A 533 -18.80 26.40 -4.74
N ASP A 534 -19.32 27.42 -4.04
CA ASP A 534 -20.15 28.48 -4.62
C ASP A 534 -19.32 29.44 -5.49
N PRO A 535 -19.48 29.43 -6.82
CA PRO A 535 -18.60 30.15 -7.72
C PRO A 535 -18.73 31.67 -7.62
N THR A 536 -19.92 32.18 -7.30
CA THR A 536 -20.19 33.62 -7.24
C THR A 536 -19.62 34.22 -5.97
N LEU A 537 -19.87 33.58 -4.81
CA LEU A 537 -19.33 34.02 -3.53
C LEU A 537 -17.80 33.92 -3.51
N MET A 538 -17.26 32.83 -4.06
CA MET A 538 -15.82 32.66 -4.19
C MET A 538 -15.19 33.72 -5.08
N TRP A 539 -15.80 34.04 -6.23
CA TRP A 539 -15.30 35.08 -7.13
C TRP A 539 -15.22 36.44 -6.45
N HIS A 540 -16.31 36.85 -5.77
CA HIS A 540 -16.34 38.12 -5.04
C HIS A 540 -15.29 38.15 -3.94
N ARG A 541 -15.20 37.09 -3.13
CA ARG A 541 -14.25 37.04 -2.03
C ARG A 541 -12.80 37.00 -2.52
N LEU A 542 -12.52 36.24 -3.58
CA LEU A 542 -11.19 36.19 -4.18
C LEU A 542 -10.77 37.56 -4.71
N SER A 543 -11.65 38.25 -5.44
CA SER A 543 -11.37 39.60 -5.98
C SER A 543 -11.00 40.60 -4.89
N ALA A 544 -11.65 40.51 -3.73
CA ALA A 544 -11.33 41.31 -2.54
C ALA A 544 -9.98 40.89 -1.92
N ASP A 545 -9.71 39.59 -1.79
CA ASP A 545 -8.49 39.08 -1.17
C ASP A 545 -7.22 39.41 -1.95
N ILE A 546 -7.30 39.51 -3.28
CA ILE A 546 -6.15 39.85 -4.15
C ILE A 546 -5.96 41.36 -4.35
N ALA A 547 -6.84 42.22 -3.81
CA ALA A 547 -6.74 43.67 -3.94
C ALA A 547 -5.37 44.24 -3.52
N PRO A 548 -4.72 43.77 -2.43
CA PRO A 548 -3.39 44.27 -2.05
C PRO A 548 -2.30 44.04 -3.12
N LEU A 549 -2.36 42.92 -3.85
CA LEU A 549 -1.42 42.62 -4.94
C LEU A 549 -1.74 43.45 -6.19
N ARG A 550 -3.03 43.67 -6.47
CA ARG A 550 -3.51 44.51 -7.57
C ARG A 550 -3.07 45.96 -7.41
N GLU A 551 -3.27 46.54 -6.22
CA GLU A 551 -2.91 47.93 -5.89
C GLU A 551 -1.40 48.19 -6.00
N ARG A 552 -0.57 47.15 -5.83
CA ARG A 552 0.89 47.20 -5.97
C ARG A 552 1.39 46.94 -7.40
N ASN A 553 0.48 46.70 -8.35
CA ASN A 553 0.79 46.30 -9.72
C ASN A 553 1.59 44.98 -9.81
N TYR A 554 1.34 44.03 -8.91
CA TYR A 554 2.03 42.73 -8.90
C TYR A 554 1.33 41.65 -9.75
N LEU A 555 0.12 41.91 -10.23
CA LEU A 555 -0.65 40.94 -11.01
C LEU A 555 -0.37 41.08 -12.51
N THR A 556 -0.25 39.96 -13.20
CA THR A 556 -0.43 39.89 -14.66
C THR A 556 -1.86 40.27 -15.00
N PHE A 557 -2.05 41.14 -16.00
CA PHE A 557 -3.38 41.60 -16.38
C PHE A 557 -3.51 41.83 -17.89
N PHE A 558 -4.73 41.70 -18.39
CA PHE A 558 -5.13 42.11 -19.73
C PHE A 558 -5.64 43.55 -19.68
N ASN A 559 -5.12 44.43 -20.55
CA ASN A 559 -5.44 45.86 -20.58
C ASN A 559 -6.48 46.27 -21.65
N GLY A 560 -7.20 45.30 -22.21
CA GLY A 560 -8.14 45.52 -23.31
C GLY A 560 -7.58 45.20 -24.68
N THR A 561 -6.26 45.15 -24.83
CA THR A 561 -5.58 44.85 -26.10
C THR A 561 -4.60 43.70 -25.97
N THR A 562 -3.80 43.68 -24.91
CA THR A 562 -2.69 42.75 -24.71
C THR A 562 -2.60 42.34 -23.24
N VAL A 563 -1.93 41.21 -23.00
CA VAL A 563 -1.59 40.75 -21.65
C VAL A 563 -0.27 41.38 -21.24
N VAL A 564 -0.29 42.14 -20.15
CA VAL A 564 0.86 42.74 -19.51
C VAL A 564 1.33 41.79 -18.40
N PRO A 565 2.56 41.24 -18.48
CA PRO A 565 3.07 40.33 -17.47
C PRO A 565 3.34 41.06 -16.16
N GLY A 566 3.03 40.41 -15.05
CA GLY A 566 3.38 40.84 -13.70
C GLY A 566 4.03 39.71 -12.90
N PRO A 567 4.59 40.03 -11.71
CA PRO A 567 5.17 39.06 -10.79
C PRO A 567 4.31 37.83 -10.49
N VAL A 568 2.99 37.98 -10.47
CA VAL A 568 2.04 36.91 -10.14
C VAL A 568 0.97 36.81 -11.22
N THR A 569 0.78 35.61 -11.77
CA THR A 569 -0.32 35.32 -12.69
C THR A 569 -1.38 34.49 -11.98
N LEU A 570 -2.61 35.00 -11.89
CA LEU A 570 -3.72 34.29 -11.26
C LEU A 570 -4.50 33.50 -12.30
N VAL A 571 -4.72 32.21 -12.01
CA VAL A 571 -5.49 31.33 -12.90
C VAL A 571 -6.58 30.65 -12.08
N VAL A 572 -7.82 30.67 -12.55
CA VAL A 572 -8.94 29.97 -11.89
C VAL A 572 -9.34 28.71 -12.66
N SER A 573 -9.80 27.70 -11.92
CA SER A 573 -10.26 26.41 -12.43
C SER A 573 -11.44 25.87 -11.60
N GLY A 574 -11.84 24.62 -11.82
CA GLY A 574 -12.93 23.98 -11.10
C GLY A 574 -14.29 24.58 -11.47
N ASN A 575 -15.06 24.99 -10.46
CA ASN A 575 -16.38 25.62 -10.64
C ASN A 575 -16.29 27.10 -11.07
N ALA A 576 -15.10 27.65 -11.32
CA ALA A 576 -14.95 29.08 -11.61
C ALA A 576 -15.79 29.52 -12.82
N PRO A 577 -16.53 30.65 -12.72
CA PRO A 577 -17.44 31.09 -13.76
C PRO A 577 -16.68 31.80 -14.90
N PHE A 578 -16.58 31.16 -16.07
CA PHE A 578 -15.88 31.72 -17.23
C PHE A 578 -16.42 33.10 -17.65
N ASP A 579 -17.74 33.32 -17.55
CA ASP A 579 -18.36 34.60 -17.90
C ASP A 579 -17.84 35.76 -17.04
N HIS A 580 -17.48 35.50 -15.77
CA HIS A 580 -16.88 36.53 -14.92
C HIS A 580 -15.43 36.84 -15.33
N VAL A 581 -14.69 35.85 -15.84
CA VAL A 581 -13.36 36.07 -16.40
C VAL A 581 -13.45 37.02 -17.58
N VAL A 582 -14.40 36.83 -18.50
CA VAL A 582 -14.51 37.64 -19.72
C VAL A 582 -15.42 38.87 -19.59
N ALA A 583 -16.04 39.10 -18.42
CA ALA A 583 -17.04 40.14 -18.22
C ALA A 583 -16.53 41.56 -18.54
N ASN A 584 -15.28 41.86 -18.19
CA ASN A 584 -14.67 43.16 -18.44
C ASN A 584 -13.77 43.09 -19.68
N SER A 585 -14.10 43.89 -20.70
CA SER A 585 -13.33 43.98 -21.94
C SER A 585 -12.09 44.89 -21.83
N THR A 586 -11.98 45.70 -20.78
CA THR A 586 -10.93 46.73 -20.63
C THR A 586 -9.84 46.38 -19.63
N TYR A 587 -10.17 45.63 -18.57
CA TYR A 587 -9.18 45.22 -17.56
C TYR A 587 -9.57 43.88 -16.95
N ARG A 588 -8.62 42.94 -16.89
CA ARG A 588 -8.79 41.63 -16.23
C ARG A 588 -7.46 41.15 -15.66
N ASP A 589 -7.43 40.68 -14.43
CA ASP A 589 -6.21 40.17 -13.76
C ASP A 589 -6.35 38.73 -13.24
N ILE A 590 -7.41 38.04 -13.66
CA ILE A 590 -7.65 36.63 -13.40
C ILE A 590 -7.86 35.95 -14.76
N PHE A 591 -7.10 34.88 -15.02
CA PHE A 591 -7.17 34.09 -16.23
C PHE A 591 -7.83 32.73 -15.96
N TYR A 592 -8.24 32.03 -17.02
CA TYR A 592 -8.88 30.72 -16.92
C TYR A 592 -7.92 29.55 -17.21
N ASP A 593 -8.17 28.39 -16.60
CA ASP A 593 -7.61 27.09 -16.98
C ASP A 593 -8.56 26.36 -17.95
N ALA A 594 -8.27 26.46 -19.24
CA ALA A 594 -9.12 25.91 -20.29
C ALA A 594 -9.10 24.37 -20.32
N PRO A 595 -10.20 23.71 -20.74
CA PRO A 595 -10.24 22.26 -20.84
C PRO A 595 -9.42 21.75 -22.03
N LEU A 596 -8.21 21.25 -21.77
CA LEU A 596 -7.29 20.76 -22.82
C LEU A 596 -7.88 19.63 -23.67
N GLY A 597 -8.78 18.83 -23.09
CA GLY A 597 -9.47 17.75 -23.81
C GLY A 597 -10.30 18.23 -25.01
N LEU A 598 -10.77 19.49 -25.01
CA LEU A 598 -11.52 20.09 -26.13
C LEU A 598 -10.61 20.65 -27.23
N MET A 599 -9.31 20.75 -26.98
CA MET A 599 -8.35 21.39 -27.91
C MET A 599 -7.85 20.42 -29.00
N SER A 600 -8.20 19.13 -28.92
CA SER A 600 -7.81 18.14 -29.92
C SER A 600 -8.70 18.24 -31.16
N PRO A 601 -8.15 18.50 -32.36
CA PRO A 601 -8.93 18.43 -33.58
C PRO A 601 -9.11 16.97 -33.98
N LEU A 602 -10.07 16.24 -33.40
CA LEU A 602 -10.71 15.07 -34.02
C LEU A 602 -11.84 14.49 -33.17
N SER A 603 -13.03 14.58 -33.74
CA SER A 603 -14.16 13.68 -33.52
C SER A 603 -13.72 12.24 -33.87
N LEU A 604 -13.51 11.40 -32.86
CA LEU A 604 -13.52 9.94 -33.03
C LEU A 604 -14.85 9.43 -32.46
N PRO A 605 -15.55 8.51 -33.15
CA PRO A 605 -16.90 8.08 -32.77
C PRO A 605 -16.90 7.51 -31.35
N GLU A 606 -17.78 8.06 -30.51
CA GLU A 606 -18.03 7.56 -29.16
C GLU A 606 -18.48 6.10 -29.22
N THR A 607 -17.71 5.19 -28.63
CA THR A 607 -18.25 3.92 -28.17
C THR A 607 -19.19 4.20 -26.99
N PRO A 608 -20.45 3.70 -26.99
CA PRO A 608 -21.40 4.02 -25.92
C PRO A 608 -20.89 3.46 -24.59
N SER A 609 -20.70 4.33 -23.60
CA SER A 609 -20.57 3.93 -22.20
C SER A 609 -21.89 3.34 -21.70
N PRO A 610 -21.88 2.31 -20.83
CA PRO A 610 -23.09 1.76 -20.25
C PRO A 610 -23.83 2.82 -19.42
N PRO A 611 -25.18 2.75 -19.32
CA PRO A 611 -25.98 3.80 -18.72
C PRO A 611 -25.66 3.92 -17.23
N SER A 612 -25.03 5.04 -16.85
CA SER A 612 -24.93 5.48 -15.46
C SER A 612 -26.33 5.85 -14.97
N THR A 613 -26.76 5.20 -13.88
CA THR A 613 -28.01 5.48 -13.17
C THR A 613 -28.16 6.98 -12.86
N ASN A 614 -29.32 7.52 -13.27
CA ASN A 614 -29.78 8.90 -13.08
C ASN A 614 -29.86 9.33 -11.60
N VAL A 615 -28.73 9.71 -11.00
CA VAL A 615 -28.73 10.43 -9.71
C VAL A 615 -28.07 11.83 -9.83
N ASP A 616 -27.31 12.10 -10.90
CA ASP A 616 -26.55 13.37 -11.02
C ASP A 616 -27.16 14.42 -11.96
N GLN A 617 -28.37 14.20 -12.50
CA GLN A 617 -28.98 15.12 -13.46
C GLN A 617 -29.53 16.42 -12.85
N HIS A 618 -29.60 16.56 -11.53
CA HIS A 618 -30.11 17.77 -10.87
C HIS A 618 -29.04 18.76 -10.36
N ARG A 619 -27.76 18.54 -10.70
CA ARG A 619 -26.67 19.47 -10.36
C ARG A 619 -26.05 20.21 -11.55
N ARG A 620 -26.53 19.97 -12.78
CA ARG A 620 -25.96 20.49 -14.03
C ARG A 620 -26.58 21.82 -14.51
N ASN A 621 -26.66 22.83 -13.66
CA ASN A 621 -27.09 24.17 -14.11
C ASN A 621 -26.36 25.35 -13.44
N ILE A 622 -25.19 25.13 -12.86
CA ILE A 622 -24.34 26.22 -12.36
C ILE A 622 -22.90 25.93 -12.85
N SER A 623 -22.38 26.83 -13.69
CA SER A 623 -20.97 26.99 -14.12
C SER A 623 -20.27 25.77 -14.76
N SER A 624 -20.45 25.56 -16.08
CA SER A 624 -19.56 24.67 -16.86
C SER A 624 -18.80 25.47 -17.91
N ALA A 625 -17.48 25.28 -17.96
CA ALA A 625 -16.58 25.84 -18.98
C ALA A 625 -17.18 25.72 -20.40
N PRO A 626 -17.08 26.76 -21.26
CA PRO A 626 -17.62 26.71 -22.61
C PRO A 626 -17.11 25.50 -23.42
N GLY A 627 -18.02 24.83 -24.12
CA GLY A 627 -17.70 23.66 -24.94
C GLY A 627 -17.00 23.98 -26.27
N ASN A 628 -16.98 25.25 -26.68
CA ASN A 628 -16.33 25.68 -27.92
C ASN A 628 -14.85 26.05 -27.65
N PRO A 629 -13.86 25.31 -28.20
CA PRO A 629 -12.45 25.58 -27.99
C PRO A 629 -11.99 26.95 -28.54
N ASP A 630 -12.72 27.55 -29.47
CA ASP A 630 -12.37 28.85 -30.08
C ASP A 630 -12.64 30.05 -29.15
N MET A 631 -13.34 29.83 -28.03
CA MET A 631 -13.57 30.87 -27.02
C MET A 631 -12.33 31.13 -26.15
N TYR A 632 -11.36 30.23 -26.14
CA TYR A 632 -10.18 30.32 -25.30
C TYR A 632 -9.00 30.90 -26.10
N SER A 633 -8.34 31.90 -25.52
CA SER A 633 -7.16 32.55 -26.09
C SER A 633 -6.24 33.02 -24.98
N SER A 634 -5.00 33.37 -25.32
CA SER A 634 -4.05 33.96 -24.36
C SER A 634 -4.57 35.23 -23.66
N ALA A 635 -5.59 35.90 -24.21
CA ALA A 635 -6.19 37.10 -23.61
C ALA A 635 -7.18 36.81 -22.45
N ASN A 636 -7.65 35.57 -22.31
CA ASN A 636 -8.62 35.17 -21.27
C ASN A 636 -8.20 33.92 -20.48
N SER A 637 -7.32 33.10 -21.04
CA SER A 637 -6.90 31.82 -20.47
C SER A 637 -5.38 31.75 -20.48
N TYR A 638 -4.82 31.19 -19.41
CA TYR A 638 -3.37 30.99 -19.29
C TYR A 638 -3.01 29.54 -19.52
N PHE A 639 -3.66 28.64 -18.78
CA PHE A 639 -3.49 27.20 -18.92
C PHE A 639 -4.53 26.58 -19.85
N ALA A 640 -4.16 25.44 -20.43
CA ALA A 640 -5.08 24.40 -20.83
C ALA A 640 -4.68 23.10 -20.14
N SER A 641 -5.58 22.52 -19.33
CA SER A 641 -5.28 21.31 -18.57
C SER A 641 -6.30 20.17 -18.69
N VAL A 642 -5.83 18.94 -18.46
CA VAL A 642 -6.66 17.73 -18.40
C VAL A 642 -5.98 16.64 -17.57
N SER A 643 -6.78 15.69 -17.07
CA SER A 643 -6.26 14.46 -16.47
C SER A 643 -5.56 13.60 -17.52
N PHE A 644 -4.28 13.29 -17.28
CA PHE A 644 -3.52 12.36 -18.09
C PHE A 644 -4.18 10.99 -18.17
N VAL A 645 -4.52 10.40 -17.03
CA VAL A 645 -5.09 9.04 -16.98
C VAL A 645 -6.48 8.98 -17.60
N ARG A 646 -7.33 10.00 -17.43
CA ARG A 646 -8.66 10.00 -18.06
C ARG A 646 -8.61 10.30 -19.56
N SER A 647 -7.68 11.14 -20.01
CA SER A 647 -7.63 11.59 -21.41
C SER A 647 -6.75 10.72 -22.30
N ILE A 648 -5.54 10.41 -21.86
CA ILE A 648 -4.55 9.61 -22.60
C ILE A 648 -4.62 8.14 -22.20
N GLY A 649 -4.87 7.83 -20.93
CA GLY A 649 -4.90 6.46 -20.41
C GLY A 649 -3.56 5.97 -19.84
N TYR A 650 -3.62 4.86 -19.09
CA TYR A 650 -2.45 4.29 -18.41
C TYR A 650 -1.55 3.50 -19.40
N PRO A 651 -0.21 3.58 -19.32
CA PRO A 651 0.71 2.83 -20.19
C PRO A 651 0.89 1.38 -19.72
N TRP A 652 -0.08 0.50 -20.02
CA TRP A 652 -0.09 -0.90 -19.57
C TRP A 652 1.11 -1.75 -20.02
N HIS A 653 1.71 -1.43 -21.17
CA HIS A 653 2.86 -2.16 -21.74
C HIS A 653 4.21 -1.45 -21.51
N SER A 654 4.35 -0.69 -20.42
CA SER A 654 5.55 0.11 -20.11
C SER A 654 5.89 1.22 -21.12
N SER A 655 5.03 1.45 -22.13
CA SER A 655 5.09 2.57 -23.07
C SER A 655 3.70 3.02 -23.48
N LEU A 656 3.59 4.25 -24.02
CA LEU A 656 2.35 4.75 -24.62
C LEU A 656 2.19 4.17 -26.02
N SER A 657 0.96 3.80 -26.39
CA SER A 657 0.63 3.37 -27.75
C SER A 657 0.76 4.54 -28.74
N LYS A 658 0.83 4.23 -30.04
CA LYS A 658 0.85 5.25 -31.11
C LYS A 658 -0.36 6.18 -31.02
N LEU A 659 -1.55 5.63 -30.77
CA LEU A 659 -2.79 6.39 -30.61
C LEU A 659 -2.74 7.32 -29.39
N GLN A 660 -2.18 6.86 -28.28
CA GLN A 660 -2.01 7.69 -27.07
C GLN A 660 -1.04 8.86 -27.33
N LEU A 661 0.06 8.62 -28.02
CA LEU A 661 1.02 9.66 -28.41
C LEU A 661 0.43 10.66 -29.40
N GLU A 662 -0.36 10.20 -30.37
CA GLU A 662 -1.01 11.07 -31.34
C GLU A 662 -2.05 11.98 -30.68
N ARG A 663 -2.88 11.43 -29.78
CA ARG A 663 -3.82 12.23 -28.97
C ARG A 663 -3.10 13.28 -28.11
N LEU A 664 -2.00 12.88 -27.47
CA LEU A 664 -1.17 13.78 -26.66
C LEU A 664 -0.65 14.96 -27.51
N ARG A 665 -0.13 14.70 -28.71
CA ARG A 665 0.37 15.71 -29.65
C ARG A 665 -0.74 16.64 -30.13
N GLN A 666 -1.89 16.09 -30.49
CA GLN A 666 -3.04 16.87 -30.95
C GLN A 666 -3.53 17.85 -29.89
N GLN A 667 -3.62 17.41 -28.63
CA GLN A 667 -3.97 18.27 -27.51
C GLN A 667 -2.94 19.38 -27.27
N ILE A 668 -1.65 19.03 -27.24
CA ILE A 668 -0.57 20.01 -27.06
C ILE A 668 -0.59 21.06 -28.18
N HIS A 669 -0.64 20.61 -29.43
CA HIS A 669 -0.66 21.49 -30.58
C HIS A 669 -1.89 22.43 -30.60
N GLY A 670 -3.08 21.89 -30.30
CA GLY A 670 -4.31 22.67 -30.29
C GLY A 670 -4.34 23.77 -29.22
N ALA A 671 -3.72 23.53 -28.06
CA ALA A 671 -3.54 24.53 -27.02
C ALA A 671 -2.48 25.58 -27.39
N HIS A 672 -1.34 25.15 -27.93
CA HIS A 672 -0.28 26.05 -28.40
C HIS A 672 -0.75 26.97 -29.54
N ALA A 673 -1.58 26.47 -30.45
CA ALA A 673 -2.18 27.27 -31.52
C ALA A 673 -3.06 28.43 -30.99
N ARG A 674 -3.55 28.32 -29.75
CA ARG A 674 -4.34 29.35 -29.05
C ARG A 674 -3.50 30.19 -28.07
N GLY A 675 -2.20 29.97 -28.04
CA GLY A 675 -1.26 30.64 -27.13
C GLY A 675 -1.38 30.18 -25.67
N LEU A 676 -1.96 29.01 -25.41
CA LEU A 676 -2.19 28.48 -24.06
C LEU A 676 -1.06 27.56 -23.62
N LYS A 677 -0.76 27.58 -22.31
CA LYS A 677 0.24 26.72 -21.67
C LYS A 677 -0.35 25.37 -21.29
N VAL A 678 0.30 24.28 -21.69
CA VAL A 678 -0.24 22.93 -21.52
C VAL A 678 0.18 22.31 -20.18
N ARG A 679 -0.79 21.74 -19.46
CA ARG A 679 -0.56 21.02 -18.20
C ARG A 679 -1.37 19.73 -18.13
N TYR A 680 -0.74 18.62 -17.77
CA TYR A 680 -1.45 17.36 -17.47
C TYR A 680 -1.43 17.08 -15.97
N TRP A 681 -2.61 16.87 -15.37
CA TRP A 681 -2.75 16.45 -13.97
C TRP A 681 -3.11 14.96 -13.86
N GLY A 682 -3.10 14.40 -12.64
CA GLY A 682 -3.43 12.99 -12.43
C GLY A 682 -2.43 12.03 -13.09
N ILE A 683 -1.15 12.42 -13.16
CA ILE A 683 -0.06 11.55 -13.58
C ILE A 683 0.19 10.53 -12.44
N PRO A 684 0.25 9.21 -12.71
CA PRO A 684 0.48 8.21 -11.67
C PRO A 684 1.76 8.49 -10.87
N ALA A 685 1.66 8.63 -9.55
CA ALA A 685 2.82 8.84 -8.68
C ALA A 685 3.69 7.58 -8.54
N TRP A 686 3.09 6.39 -8.68
CA TRP A 686 3.73 5.08 -8.63
C TRP A 686 3.15 4.14 -9.71
N PRO A 687 3.94 3.23 -10.31
CA PRO A 687 5.38 3.01 -10.13
C PRO A 687 6.25 4.20 -10.56
N VAL A 688 7.33 4.48 -9.81
CA VAL A 688 8.24 5.61 -10.09
C VAL A 688 8.82 5.53 -11.52
N GLY A 689 9.13 4.32 -12.01
CA GLY A 689 9.60 4.12 -13.38
C GLY A 689 8.58 4.57 -14.44
N VAL A 690 7.29 4.31 -14.20
CA VAL A 690 6.18 4.72 -15.08
C VAL A 690 5.98 6.23 -15.03
N ARG A 691 5.93 6.82 -13.83
CA ARG A 691 5.86 8.28 -13.63
C ARG A 691 6.97 8.99 -14.40
N ASN A 692 8.21 8.56 -14.17
CA ASN A 692 9.39 9.13 -14.79
C ASN A 692 9.39 8.95 -16.32
N TYR A 693 8.90 7.81 -16.82
CA TYR A 693 8.69 7.62 -18.25
C TYR A 693 7.67 8.62 -18.81
N ILE A 694 6.53 8.81 -18.14
CA ILE A 694 5.50 9.78 -18.56
C ILE A 694 6.07 11.20 -18.59
N TRP A 695 6.78 11.65 -17.55
CA TRP A 695 7.42 12.96 -17.53
C TRP A 695 8.38 13.15 -18.71
N ARG A 696 9.25 12.18 -19.00
CA ARG A 696 10.14 12.25 -20.18
C ARG A 696 9.36 12.39 -21.49
N VAL A 697 8.26 11.66 -21.63
CA VAL A 697 7.44 11.74 -22.85
C VAL A 697 6.75 13.10 -22.93
N LEU A 698 6.10 13.57 -21.86
CA LEU A 698 5.43 14.87 -21.86
C LEU A 698 6.39 16.01 -22.21
N VAL A 699 7.58 16.02 -21.62
CA VAL A 699 8.63 17.00 -21.96
C VAL A 699 9.06 16.88 -23.42
N ARG A 700 9.28 15.65 -23.91
CA ARG A 700 9.67 15.41 -25.31
C ARG A 700 8.59 15.87 -26.30
N GLU A 701 7.32 15.70 -25.96
CA GLU A 701 6.20 16.11 -26.82
C GLU A 701 5.83 17.61 -26.65
N GLY A 702 6.52 18.35 -25.78
CA GLY A 702 6.37 19.81 -25.66
C GLY A 702 5.33 20.29 -24.64
N VAL A 703 5.10 19.55 -23.55
CA VAL A 703 4.31 20.09 -22.42
C VAL A 703 5.00 21.33 -21.84
N ASP A 704 4.23 22.38 -21.51
CA ASP A 704 4.80 23.57 -20.86
C ASP A 704 5.03 23.34 -19.37
N TYR A 705 4.09 22.70 -18.66
CA TYR A 705 4.18 22.47 -17.22
C TYR A 705 4.03 21.00 -16.84
N LEU A 706 4.97 20.48 -16.04
CA LEU A 706 4.80 19.19 -15.37
C LEU A 706 4.07 19.39 -14.04
N SER A 707 2.87 18.82 -13.93
CA SER A 707 2.18 18.71 -12.64
C SER A 707 2.85 17.64 -11.77
N ALA A 708 3.28 18.01 -10.57
CA ALA A 708 4.02 17.14 -9.68
C ALA A 708 3.61 17.31 -8.21
N ASP A 709 3.18 16.22 -7.58
CA ASP A 709 3.02 16.14 -6.11
C ASP A 709 4.40 16.02 -5.42
N ASN A 710 5.38 15.41 -6.08
CA ASN A 710 6.76 15.29 -5.60
C ASN A 710 7.67 16.27 -6.36
N ILE A 711 7.71 17.51 -5.87
CA ILE A 711 8.48 18.61 -6.46
C ILE A 711 9.99 18.34 -6.42
N ASP A 712 10.52 17.67 -5.39
CA ASP A 712 11.95 17.31 -5.33
C ASP A 712 12.36 16.27 -6.39
N ALA A 713 11.41 15.44 -6.85
CA ALA A 713 11.67 14.48 -7.90
C ALA A 713 11.62 15.12 -9.30
N VAL A 714 10.73 16.09 -9.52
CA VAL A 714 10.66 16.80 -10.80
C VAL A 714 11.89 17.68 -10.99
N THR A 715 12.35 18.38 -9.94
CA THR A 715 13.53 19.28 -10.02
C THR A 715 14.87 18.59 -10.30
N LYS A 716 14.97 17.27 -10.11
CA LYS A 716 16.21 16.54 -10.38
C LYS A 716 16.55 16.44 -11.86
N GLU A 717 15.59 16.69 -12.77
CA GLU A 717 15.72 16.63 -14.25
C GLU A 717 16.35 15.35 -14.82
N ASN A 718 16.55 14.32 -13.99
CA ASN A 718 17.21 13.06 -14.34
C ASN A 718 16.24 11.91 -14.10
N TRP A 719 15.22 11.85 -14.96
CA TRP A 719 14.14 10.88 -14.81
C TRP A 719 14.38 9.58 -15.60
N GLY A 720 15.59 9.20 -16.04
CA GLY A 720 15.74 7.95 -16.81
C GLY A 720 17.16 7.44 -17.13
N PRO A 721 17.24 6.24 -17.75
CA PRO A 721 18.50 5.52 -17.92
C PRO A 721 19.42 6.22 -18.93
N ARG A 722 20.67 6.48 -18.52
CA ARG A 722 21.69 7.21 -19.27
C ARG A 722 21.97 6.60 -20.66
N LYS A 723 21.30 7.07 -21.71
CA LYS A 723 21.84 7.21 -23.07
C LYS A 723 21.14 8.37 -23.79
N GLY A 724 21.88 9.46 -24.03
CA GLY A 724 21.44 10.60 -24.83
C GLY A 724 21.03 11.81 -23.99
N GLY A 725 21.99 12.69 -23.71
CA GLY A 725 21.81 13.94 -22.96
C GLY A 725 21.02 15.02 -23.71
N TRP A 726 19.74 14.76 -23.99
CA TRP A 726 18.85 15.72 -24.67
C TRP A 726 17.95 16.50 -23.69
N GLY A 727 17.77 16.04 -22.45
CA GLY A 727 16.86 16.67 -21.48
C GLY A 727 17.36 17.96 -20.82
N LYS A 728 18.67 18.25 -20.87
CA LYS A 728 19.26 19.39 -20.12
C LYS A 728 19.12 20.76 -20.77
N LYS A 729 18.77 20.85 -22.06
CA LYS A 729 18.78 22.12 -22.82
C LYS A 729 17.40 22.64 -23.22
N TRP A 730 16.35 21.83 -23.08
CA TRP A 730 15.01 22.19 -23.54
C TRP A 730 14.06 22.59 -22.40
N TRP A 731 14.51 22.51 -21.14
CA TRP A 731 13.66 22.62 -19.96
C TRP A 731 14.06 23.74 -18.99
N GLN A 732 14.90 24.68 -19.46
CA GLN A 732 15.23 25.93 -18.79
C GLN A 732 14.46 27.08 -19.42
#